data_AF-A0A6H5KZC7-F1
#
_entry.id   AF-A0A6H5KZC7-F1
#
_cell.length_a   1.000
_cell.length_b   1.000
_cell.length_c   1.000
_cell.angle_alpha   90.00
_cell.angle_beta   90.00
_cell.angle_gamma   90.00
#
_symmetry.space_group_name_H-M   'P 1'
#
loop_
_entity.id
_entity.type
_entity.pdbx_description
1 polymer ?
#
loop_
_entity_poly.entity_id
_entity_poly.type
_entity_poly.pdbx_seq_one_letter_code
_entity_poly.pdbx_strand_id
1 'polypeptide(L)'
;MASPTRGPALARGRRRAITWWRLHRVVASLSVLAITFTSARGNENEASATSHLENGREGNNSNNNKPFFIQDPTDGLCLSGGTFKRCAVDTLWKVEGEAGRHSIRRVAVLEDGEEEAKQLCLDRKSCDSATSVLRTASCDHCGAKGWDIVGDVDSSYTLSVGRVQPVVAAAAAAASDGMALSTVFEQAAAGVGVGGGVAAVAQMCIVRDGETARMGGCEEQTRLTLQFASEHDMAAMGAPGVRLITAASDGNKKGVRKWLDQGVDVDSRDWDNLTPLIAASSQGHLDVVKILLQRGAGVNSKDKDNITALMEASIMDHRDVVKHLLKEGAEVDAKTTTGVTALWLAAGEGRKEVAASLIAKGSDVNNRRTDGITAVMAAAVGGHKDVVKMLVDAGAGVSDRDQDGLTALMNAAEIGAGEIVTYLLNKGADPNVMSETGFTSLILAAAGGHLEVVKTLVEKGAEINAEHPEGVNALMYGAAGAHLGVVQYLLDPGKGTTGAEVNQLHVHGGSALMEASTSGNVSVINLLLKKGADVSVTDKDGVTTLMSAASHGHAQACRVLLDAGAPLHTKASSGGTALMFAAAAGYTDVVALLLERGAHVNDTVQASETYKANLLKSNTGEGDSPMGAETHTDGVTSLMVAAVGGHMDVMRALVEGGADVRAVDDQGLSALLNAVKGNFGDAASYLVEKGADANDVYVDEGGDRHSLLMDAIIVENVPFAELLVKHGADVNVTDEQGVTTLIQAAHRGMLVICELVVEKGVDVAAKSDDGITALIAAASEGHAGIVELLLGKAKADPDAKDKDGTTALMAASVRGHKDVVDALLRHGANVDQQNLDGHTALMFAYNGRNQVAALLSRYLEYVGGKEDDGNAKIIQDSLQVHTNIIAALQAAGADPGLLDTNGNSAQDFESQHPAGHETEGGASGAGRLEPPRARPAVPPTGDRNEL
;
A
#
# COMPACT_ATOMS: atom_id res chain seq x y z
N MET A 1 10.51 -28.98 17.90
CA MET A 1 11.69 -29.86 17.74
C MET A 1 12.03 -30.01 16.26
N ALA A 2 13.29 -29.74 15.92
CA ALA A 2 14.02 -30.03 14.68
C ALA A 2 13.55 -29.44 13.33
N SER A 3 14.13 -28.30 12.98
CA SER A 3 14.49 -27.95 11.59
C SER A 3 15.62 -28.86 11.06
N PRO A 4 15.77 -28.99 9.72
CA PRO A 4 16.98 -28.42 9.12
C PRO A 4 16.78 -27.75 7.74
N THR A 5 17.10 -26.45 7.69
CA THR A 5 18.03 -25.74 6.78
C THR A 5 17.93 -25.80 5.23
N ARG A 6 17.83 -24.58 4.67
CA ARG A 6 18.51 -23.99 3.49
C ARG A 6 18.12 -24.47 2.08
N GLY A 7 17.27 -23.68 1.41
CA GLY A 7 17.18 -23.61 -0.06
C GLY A 7 17.86 -22.33 -0.60
N PRO A 8 18.54 -22.35 -1.75
CA PRO A 8 19.19 -21.18 -2.33
C PRO A 8 18.22 -20.33 -3.15
N ALA A 9 18.46 -19.02 -3.14
CA ALA A 9 17.83 -18.02 -3.97
C ALA A 9 18.03 -18.28 -5.47
N LEU A 10 16.97 -18.16 -6.27
CA LEU A 10 17.07 -18.04 -7.73
C LEU A 10 16.28 -16.82 -8.20
N ALA A 11 17.02 -15.92 -8.83
CA ALA A 11 16.57 -14.66 -9.38
C ALA A 11 15.94 -14.82 -10.76
N ARG A 12 14.85 -14.07 -10.92
CA ARG A 12 14.12 -13.57 -12.10
C ARG A 12 14.79 -13.72 -13.49
N GLY A 13 14.01 -14.23 -14.44
CA GLY A 13 14.16 -14.04 -15.89
C GLY A 13 12.88 -14.41 -16.64
N ARG A 14 12.20 -13.44 -17.25
CA ARG A 14 10.87 -13.54 -17.86
C ARG A 14 10.88 -14.28 -19.21
N ARG A 15 10.17 -15.40 -19.31
CA ARG A 15 9.25 -15.86 -20.39
C ARG A 15 8.98 -17.36 -20.21
N ARG A 16 7.75 -17.70 -19.82
CA ARG A 16 7.00 -18.97 -20.04
C ARG A 16 5.85 -18.99 -19.01
N ALA A 17 4.89 -18.08 -19.22
CA ALA A 17 3.62 -18.06 -18.49
C ALA A 17 2.56 -18.72 -19.40
N ILE A 18 2.59 -20.04 -19.52
CA ILE A 18 1.51 -20.82 -20.14
C ILE A 18 1.38 -22.10 -19.29
N THR A 19 0.18 -22.31 -18.72
CA THR A 19 -0.26 -23.32 -17.71
C THR A 19 -0.15 -23.03 -16.21
N TRP A 20 0.31 -21.84 -15.79
CA TRP A 20 0.34 -21.47 -14.35
C TRP A 20 -0.91 -20.72 -13.83
N TRP A 21 -1.91 -20.48 -14.67
CA TRP A 21 -3.04 -19.57 -14.36
C TRP A 21 -4.36 -20.23 -13.95
N ARG A 22 -4.38 -21.54 -13.65
CA ARG A 22 -5.60 -22.24 -13.17
C ARG A 22 -5.44 -23.06 -11.88
N LEU A 23 -4.23 -23.31 -11.39
CA LEU A 23 -4.02 -24.03 -10.11
C LEU A 23 -3.97 -23.12 -8.86
N HIS A 24 -3.75 -21.81 -9.02
CA HIS A 24 -3.47 -20.91 -7.88
C HIS A 24 -4.66 -20.05 -7.40
N ARG A 25 -5.84 -20.14 -8.05
CA ARG A 25 -6.99 -19.25 -7.75
C ARG A 25 -8.01 -19.81 -6.76
N VAL A 26 -7.75 -20.95 -6.11
CA VAL A 26 -8.63 -21.52 -5.06
C VAL A 26 -7.88 -21.74 -3.72
N VAL A 27 -6.56 -21.95 -3.73
CA VAL A 27 -5.76 -22.05 -2.49
C VAL A 27 -5.62 -20.68 -1.80
N ALA A 28 -5.65 -19.57 -2.53
CA ALA A 28 -5.65 -18.21 -1.94
C ALA A 28 -6.98 -17.85 -1.22
N SER A 29 -8.06 -18.59 -1.47
CA SER A 29 -9.33 -18.43 -0.73
C SER A 29 -9.42 -19.35 0.51
N LEU A 30 -8.41 -20.18 0.76
CA LEU A 30 -8.33 -21.08 1.93
C LEU A 30 -7.29 -20.63 2.98
N SER A 31 -6.51 -19.57 2.71
CA SER A 31 -5.53 -19.01 3.65
C SER A 31 -6.09 -17.96 4.62
N VAL A 32 -7.41 -17.77 4.68
CA VAL A 32 -8.06 -16.79 5.59
C VAL A 32 -8.36 -17.39 6.98
N LEU A 33 -8.04 -18.67 7.22
CA LEU A 33 -8.10 -19.29 8.54
C LEU A 33 -6.70 -19.38 9.20
N ALA A 34 -6.11 -18.24 9.57
CA ALA A 34 -5.06 -18.18 10.60
C ALA A 34 -4.79 -16.73 11.11
N ILE A 35 -5.27 -16.46 12.33
CA ILE A 35 -4.71 -15.55 13.35
C ILE A 35 -4.96 -14.02 13.24
N THR A 36 -5.40 -13.52 14.39
CA THR A 36 -5.72 -12.18 14.89
C THR A 36 -4.57 -11.16 14.93
N PHE A 37 -4.95 -9.87 14.91
CA PHE A 37 -4.29 -8.69 15.50
C PHE A 37 -2.76 -8.69 15.63
N THR A 38 -2.10 -7.90 14.78
CA THR A 38 -0.91 -7.12 15.16
C THR A 38 -0.91 -5.79 14.41
N SER A 39 -0.88 -4.70 15.17
CA SER A 39 -0.65 -3.32 14.71
C SER A 39 0.75 -3.20 14.10
N ALA A 40 0.86 -2.64 12.90
CA ALA A 40 2.15 -2.19 12.34
C ALA A 40 2.00 -0.78 11.77
N ARG A 41 2.57 0.18 12.50
CA ARG A 41 2.87 1.55 12.06
C ARG A 41 3.77 1.52 10.82
N GLY A 42 3.49 2.36 9.83
CA GLY A 42 4.35 2.60 8.68
C GLY A 42 4.38 4.10 8.35
N ASN A 43 5.52 4.73 8.63
CA ASN A 43 5.90 6.10 8.26
C ASN A 43 5.90 6.29 6.75
N GLU A 44 5.29 7.37 6.25
CA GLU A 44 5.69 7.99 4.99
C GLU A 44 5.77 9.52 5.17
N ASN A 45 7.01 10.00 5.27
CA ASN A 45 7.40 11.40 5.07
C ASN A 45 7.46 11.67 3.56
N GLU A 46 6.83 12.73 3.06
CA GLU A 46 7.28 13.36 1.81
C GLU A 46 7.32 14.89 1.93
N ALA A 47 8.49 15.42 1.61
CA ALA A 47 8.92 16.79 1.71
C ALA A 47 8.50 17.63 0.49
N SER A 48 8.44 18.94 0.73
CA SER A 48 8.20 20.00 -0.25
C SER A 48 9.44 20.29 -1.10
N ALA A 49 9.29 20.67 -2.37
CA ALA A 49 10.22 21.59 -3.02
C ALA A 49 9.63 22.30 -4.26
N THR A 50 9.92 23.59 -4.36
CA THR A 50 9.47 24.61 -5.32
C THR A 50 10.50 24.95 -6.41
N SER A 51 9.97 25.47 -7.54
CA SER A 51 10.50 26.51 -8.48
C SER A 51 11.75 26.30 -9.36
N HIS A 52 11.61 26.49 -10.69
CA HIS A 52 12.06 27.69 -11.45
C HIS A 52 11.74 27.65 -12.97
N LEU A 53 11.68 28.83 -13.57
CA LEU A 53 11.21 29.25 -14.92
C LEU A 53 12.26 29.07 -16.04
N GLU A 54 11.82 28.98 -17.32
CA GLU A 54 12.29 29.85 -18.44
C GLU A 54 11.66 29.55 -19.85
N ASN A 55 11.03 30.59 -20.41
CA ASN A 55 10.98 31.12 -21.80
C ASN A 55 10.97 30.25 -23.10
N GLY A 56 9.79 30.16 -23.74
CA GLY A 56 9.40 30.78 -25.04
C GLY A 56 10.04 30.39 -26.41
N ARG A 57 9.26 29.80 -27.34
CA ARG A 57 8.84 30.37 -28.67
C ARG A 57 7.97 29.41 -29.52
N GLU A 58 7.19 30.03 -30.41
CA GLU A 58 5.96 29.61 -31.13
C GLU A 58 6.08 28.55 -32.25
N GLY A 59 4.94 27.88 -32.58
CA GLY A 59 4.78 27.17 -33.86
C GLY A 59 3.54 26.28 -34.09
N ASN A 60 2.33 26.86 -34.16
CA ASN A 60 1.16 26.48 -35.00
C ASN A 60 0.72 24.99 -35.24
N ASN A 61 -0.47 24.65 -34.70
CA ASN A 61 -1.75 24.42 -35.42
C ASN A 61 -2.51 23.07 -35.22
N SER A 62 -3.82 23.24 -34.95
CA SER A 62 -4.99 22.34 -35.12
C SER A 62 -5.39 21.29 -34.05
N ASN A 63 -6.03 21.82 -32.99
CA ASN A 63 -7.32 21.43 -32.36
C ASN A 63 -7.93 20.03 -32.59
N ASN A 64 -8.00 19.24 -31.51
CA ASN A 64 -9.25 18.66 -30.98
C ASN A 64 -8.99 17.95 -29.63
N ASN A 65 -9.18 18.67 -28.50
CA ASN A 65 -9.23 18.07 -27.16
C ASN A 65 -10.56 18.47 -26.49
N LYS A 66 -11.37 17.49 -26.09
CA LYS A 66 -12.47 17.64 -25.13
C LYS A 66 -12.13 16.81 -23.88
N PRO A 67 -12.44 17.30 -22.66
CA PRO A 67 -12.03 16.66 -21.41
C PRO A 67 -12.76 15.33 -21.18
N PHE A 68 -12.09 14.38 -20.52
CA PHE A 68 -12.69 13.20 -19.90
C PHE A 68 -12.21 13.08 -18.45
N PHE A 69 -13.03 12.48 -17.59
CA PHE A 69 -12.81 12.34 -16.15
C PHE A 69 -12.60 10.87 -15.76
N ILE A 70 -11.81 10.61 -14.71
CA ILE A 70 -11.58 9.29 -14.10
C ILE A 70 -12.50 9.15 -12.89
N GLN A 71 -13.12 7.98 -12.71
CA GLN A 71 -14.03 7.61 -11.62
C GLN A 71 -13.31 6.72 -10.58
N ASP A 72 -13.64 6.91 -9.30
CA ASP A 72 -13.25 6.02 -8.17
C ASP A 72 -14.15 4.77 -8.15
N PRO A 73 -13.62 3.53 -8.00
CA PRO A 73 -14.42 2.30 -8.08
C PRO A 73 -15.21 1.95 -6.81
N THR A 74 -15.13 2.72 -5.71
CA THR A 74 -15.73 2.30 -4.42
C THR A 74 -17.24 2.52 -4.27
N ASP A 75 -17.91 3.21 -5.20
CA ASP A 75 -19.36 3.39 -5.17
C ASP A 75 -20.06 2.67 -6.34
N GLY A 76 -20.61 1.49 -6.06
CA GLY A 76 -21.45 0.72 -6.98
C GLY A 76 -22.78 1.43 -7.29
N LEU A 77 -22.78 2.36 -8.25
CA LEU A 77 -23.97 3.03 -8.77
C LEU A 77 -24.06 2.94 -10.30
N CYS A 78 -25.12 2.31 -10.80
CA CYS A 78 -25.50 2.36 -12.22
C CYS A 78 -25.97 3.78 -12.59
N LEU A 79 -25.38 4.38 -13.63
CA LEU A 79 -25.86 5.63 -14.22
C LEU A 79 -26.44 5.40 -15.62
N SER A 80 -27.76 5.58 -15.74
CA SER A 80 -28.43 5.97 -16.98
C SER A 80 -29.04 7.37 -16.78
N GLY A 81 -28.62 8.34 -17.59
CA GLY A 81 -29.26 9.66 -17.68
C GLY A 81 -28.89 10.62 -16.54
N GLY A 82 -28.30 11.76 -16.89
CA GLY A 82 -27.64 12.66 -15.95
C GLY A 82 -28.56 13.43 -14.99
N THR A 83 -28.13 13.56 -13.73
CA THR A 83 -27.97 14.80 -12.95
C THR A 83 -27.58 14.43 -11.51
N PHE A 84 -26.49 15.00 -11.00
CA PHE A 84 -25.92 14.73 -9.67
C PHE A 84 -26.49 15.66 -8.57
N LYS A 85 -26.65 15.15 -7.35
CA LYS A 85 -26.69 15.94 -6.09
C LYS A 85 -25.69 15.35 -5.09
N ARG A 86 -25.08 16.23 -4.28
CA ARG A 86 -23.83 16.07 -3.52
C ARG A 86 -24.07 16.31 -2.01
N CYS A 87 -23.29 15.64 -1.15
CA CYS A 87 -22.89 16.00 0.23
C CYS A 87 -21.59 15.22 0.49
N ALA A 88 -20.38 15.73 0.79
CA ALA A 88 -19.77 17.02 1.11
C ALA A 88 -18.24 16.90 0.72
N VAL A 89 -17.68 17.74 -0.19
CA VAL A 89 -16.56 18.74 -0.05
C VAL A 89 -15.24 18.23 0.61
N ASP A 90 -14.01 18.34 0.07
CA ASP A 90 -13.40 19.37 -0.80
C ASP A 90 -12.10 18.95 -1.55
N THR A 91 -12.10 18.92 -2.91
CA THR A 91 -11.04 19.52 -3.77
C THR A 91 -11.39 19.39 -5.26
N LEU A 92 -11.29 20.48 -6.03
CA LEU A 92 -11.35 20.48 -7.50
C LEU A 92 -9.96 20.79 -8.05
N TRP A 93 -9.46 19.93 -8.94
CA TRP A 93 -8.17 20.06 -9.59
C TRP A 93 -8.36 20.47 -11.04
N LYS A 94 -7.68 21.53 -11.47
CA LYS A 94 -7.64 21.92 -12.88
C LYS A 94 -6.28 21.51 -13.45
N VAL A 95 -6.31 20.77 -14.55
CA VAL A 95 -5.13 20.38 -15.31
C VAL A 95 -5.00 21.33 -16.49
N GLU A 96 -3.91 22.09 -16.56
CA GLU A 96 -3.64 22.99 -17.67
C GLU A 96 -2.22 22.73 -18.23
N GLY A 97 -2.13 22.66 -19.56
CA GLY A 97 -0.88 22.41 -20.29
C GLY A 97 -1.09 21.58 -21.57
N GLU A 98 -0.07 21.56 -22.41
CA GLU A 98 -0.05 20.79 -23.67
C GLU A 98 0.43 19.34 -23.44
N ALA A 99 0.19 18.47 -24.44
CA ALA A 99 0.59 17.07 -24.39
C ALA A 99 2.10 16.92 -24.12
N GLY A 100 2.44 16.44 -22.92
CA GLY A 100 3.82 16.18 -22.49
C GLY A 100 4.33 17.09 -21.36
N ARG A 101 3.63 18.18 -21.03
CA ARG A 101 3.86 18.99 -19.81
C ARG A 101 2.53 19.46 -19.27
N HIS A 102 2.04 18.81 -18.21
CA HIS A 102 0.84 19.24 -17.51
C HIS A 102 1.24 19.84 -16.17
N SER A 103 0.64 20.98 -15.82
CA SER A 103 0.65 21.44 -14.43
C SER A 103 -0.72 21.17 -13.82
N ILE A 104 -0.72 20.53 -12.66
CA ILE A 104 -1.93 20.32 -11.86
C ILE A 104 -1.93 21.43 -10.83
N ARG A 105 -2.95 22.30 -10.84
CA ARG A 105 -3.11 23.33 -9.82
C ARG A 105 -4.43 23.14 -9.08
N ARG A 106 -4.38 23.33 -7.77
CA ARG A 106 -5.56 23.47 -6.91
C ARG A 106 -6.25 24.78 -7.30
N VAL A 107 -7.53 24.72 -7.66
CA VAL A 107 -8.31 25.95 -7.85
C VAL A 107 -8.76 26.40 -6.46
N ALA A 108 -8.21 27.52 -5.99
CA ALA A 108 -8.80 28.21 -4.86
C ALA A 108 -10.17 28.74 -5.29
N VAL A 109 -11.22 28.35 -4.56
CA VAL A 109 -12.48 29.08 -4.61
C VAL A 109 -12.18 30.42 -3.96
N LEU A 110 -12.07 31.49 -4.76
CA LEU A 110 -12.13 32.82 -4.20
C LEU A 110 -13.58 33.05 -3.76
N GLU A 111 -13.74 33.32 -2.47
CA GLU A 111 -14.88 34.04 -1.94
C GLU A 111 -14.94 35.38 -2.68
N ASP A 112 -15.86 35.50 -3.63
CA ASP A 112 -16.69 36.69 -3.88
C ASP A 112 -17.32 36.64 -5.29
N GLY A 113 -18.66 36.69 -5.32
CA GLY A 113 -19.40 37.31 -6.43
C GLY A 113 -20.04 36.39 -7.49
N GLU A 114 -21.37 36.47 -7.55
CA GLU A 114 -22.30 36.11 -8.63
C GLU A 114 -21.72 36.42 -10.04
N GLU A 115 -21.87 35.60 -11.08
CA GLU A 115 -23.08 35.36 -11.87
C GLU A 115 -22.85 34.15 -12.82
N GLU A 116 -23.94 33.59 -13.35
CA GLU A 116 -24.03 32.50 -14.36
C GLU A 116 -24.33 31.08 -13.87
N ALA A 117 -25.19 30.97 -12.85
CA ALA A 117 -26.08 29.82 -12.70
C ALA A 117 -27.51 30.20 -13.08
N LYS A 118 -27.87 30.09 -14.36
CA LYS A 118 -29.28 30.10 -14.81
C LYS A 118 -29.56 28.99 -15.80
N GLN A 119 -30.75 28.40 -15.61
CA GLN A 119 -31.51 27.50 -16.48
C GLN A 119 -31.12 26.01 -16.46
N LEU A 120 -31.85 25.22 -15.66
CA LEU A 120 -33.02 24.45 -16.13
C LEU A 120 -33.42 23.40 -15.07
N CYS A 121 -34.54 23.64 -14.38
CA CYS A 121 -35.36 22.58 -13.78
C CYS A 121 -36.22 21.93 -14.87
N LEU A 122 -36.53 20.63 -14.78
CA LEU A 122 -37.82 20.03 -15.16
C LEU A 122 -37.96 18.54 -14.72
N ASP A 123 -38.89 18.33 -13.78
CA ASP A 123 -39.82 17.20 -13.51
C ASP A 123 -39.45 15.70 -13.49
N ARG A 124 -39.84 15.10 -12.35
CA ARG A 124 -40.11 13.68 -12.09
C ARG A 124 -41.27 13.15 -12.95
N LYS A 125 -41.05 12.08 -13.73
CA LYS A 125 -42.04 11.02 -14.04
C LYS A 125 -41.40 9.87 -14.85
N SER A 126 -41.68 8.64 -14.41
CA SER A 126 -41.41 7.32 -15.05
C SER A 126 -40.25 6.47 -14.48
N CYS A 127 -40.45 5.98 -13.26
CA CYS A 127 -40.14 4.58 -12.97
C CYS A 127 -41.40 3.79 -13.31
N ASP A 128 -41.40 3.05 -14.42
CA ASP A 128 -42.24 1.87 -14.63
C ASP A 128 -41.96 1.25 -16.00
N SER A 129 -41.33 0.08 -16.02
CA SER A 129 -41.82 -1.13 -16.70
C SER A 129 -40.69 -2.13 -16.94
N ALA A 130 -40.95 -3.36 -16.51
CA ALA A 130 -40.26 -4.55 -16.95
C ALA A 130 -40.43 -4.75 -18.47
N THR A 131 -39.47 -5.47 -19.06
CA THR A 131 -39.38 -5.89 -20.47
C THR A 131 -38.83 -4.86 -21.46
N SER A 132 -37.52 -4.89 -21.71
CA SER A 132 -37.03 -4.84 -23.09
C SER A 132 -35.64 -5.48 -23.22
N VAL A 133 -35.65 -6.52 -24.06
CA VAL A 133 -34.54 -7.20 -24.72
C VAL A 133 -33.37 -6.25 -25.02
N LEU A 134 -32.17 -6.58 -24.54
CA LEU A 134 -30.90 -6.04 -25.02
C LEU A 134 -30.79 -6.30 -26.52
N ARG A 135 -31.20 -5.33 -27.35
CA ARG A 135 -30.74 -5.23 -28.73
C ARG A 135 -29.59 -4.23 -28.74
N THR A 136 -28.42 -4.70 -29.14
CA THR A 136 -27.25 -3.87 -29.44
C THR A 136 -27.65 -2.76 -30.42
N ALA A 137 -27.84 -1.54 -29.91
CA ALA A 137 -27.98 -0.34 -30.74
C ALA A 137 -26.60 0.32 -30.86
N SER A 138 -26.21 0.60 -32.10
CA SER A 138 -25.04 1.41 -32.45
C SER A 138 -25.24 2.86 -32.01
N CYS A 139 -24.20 3.50 -31.50
CA CYS A 139 -24.21 4.95 -31.27
C CYS A 139 -24.16 5.69 -32.62
N ASP A 140 -25.20 6.45 -32.96
CA ASP A 140 -25.30 7.19 -34.23
C ASP A 140 -24.36 8.42 -34.33
N HIS A 141 -23.48 8.62 -33.34
CA HIS A 141 -22.43 9.65 -33.41
C HIS A 141 -21.01 9.09 -33.60
N CYS A 142 -20.75 7.80 -33.35
CA CYS A 142 -19.42 7.20 -33.53
C CYS A 142 -19.36 5.73 -33.97
N GLY A 143 -20.50 5.02 -34.09
CA GLY A 143 -20.58 3.71 -34.74
C GLY A 143 -19.90 2.51 -34.04
N ALA A 144 -19.33 2.66 -32.83
CA ALA A 144 -18.60 1.59 -32.16
C ALA A 144 -19.52 0.54 -31.48
N LYS A 145 -19.17 -0.76 -31.59
CA LYS A 145 -19.78 -1.89 -30.86
C LYS A 145 -18.79 -2.43 -29.82
N GLY A 146 -19.24 -2.57 -28.56
CA GLY A 146 -18.76 -3.51 -27.51
C GLY A 146 -17.30 -3.43 -27.05
N TRP A 147 -17.07 -3.25 -25.74
CA TRP A 147 -15.78 -3.54 -25.09
C TRP A 147 -15.98 -4.28 -23.77
N ASP A 148 -15.18 -5.34 -23.59
CA ASP A 148 -14.94 -6.11 -22.36
C ASP A 148 -14.08 -5.29 -21.37
N ILE A 149 -14.41 -5.37 -20.08
CA ILE A 149 -13.51 -4.95 -19.00
C ILE A 149 -12.95 -6.23 -18.35
N VAL A 150 -11.62 -6.40 -18.41
CA VAL A 150 -10.88 -7.46 -17.72
C VAL A 150 -9.75 -6.80 -16.95
N GLY A 151 -9.72 -6.91 -15.61
CA GLY A 151 -8.52 -6.58 -14.83
C GLY A 151 -8.76 -6.22 -13.36
N ASP A 152 -7.99 -6.88 -12.48
CA ASP A 152 -7.98 -6.90 -11.00
C ASP A 152 -7.39 -5.64 -10.34
N VAL A 153 -7.79 -5.41 -9.08
CA VAL A 153 -7.32 -4.36 -8.15
C VAL A 153 -5.97 -4.80 -7.55
N ASP A 154 -4.90 -4.01 -7.73
CA ASP A 154 -3.64 -3.98 -6.93
C ASP A 154 -2.38 -3.60 -7.76
N SER A 155 -2.42 -2.51 -8.52
CA SER A 155 -1.19 -1.89 -9.02
C SER A 155 -1.36 -0.39 -9.24
N SER A 156 -0.57 0.42 -8.55
CA SER A 156 -0.34 1.84 -8.83
C SER A 156 0.05 2.07 -10.31
N TYR A 157 -0.62 2.99 -11.02
CA TYR A 157 -0.25 3.38 -12.39
C TYR A 157 0.21 4.83 -12.50
N THR A 158 1.32 4.99 -13.22
CA THR A 158 1.71 6.20 -13.97
C THR A 158 1.13 6.12 -15.38
N LEU A 159 0.50 7.19 -15.87
CA LEU A 159 0.04 7.32 -17.27
C LEU A 159 1.21 7.69 -18.19
N SER A 160 1.49 6.86 -19.19
CA SER A 160 2.34 7.22 -20.33
C SER A 160 1.55 7.04 -21.64
N VAL A 161 1.53 8.07 -22.48
CA VAL A 161 0.88 8.04 -23.81
C VAL A 161 1.95 7.72 -24.86
N GLY A 162 1.94 6.48 -25.31
CA GLY A 162 2.66 6.00 -26.49
C GLY A 162 2.21 4.57 -26.73
N ARG A 163 1.63 4.27 -27.91
CA ARG A 163 1.03 2.97 -28.24
C ARG A 163 1.91 1.80 -27.82
N VAL A 164 1.49 1.08 -26.78
CA VAL A 164 1.95 -0.27 -26.47
C VAL A 164 0.74 -1.19 -26.55
N GLN A 165 0.56 -1.82 -27.71
CA GLN A 165 -0.17 -3.08 -27.75
C GLN A 165 0.65 -4.13 -27.01
N PRO A 166 0.04 -5.06 -26.24
CA PRO A 166 0.76 -6.24 -25.78
C PRO A 166 1.27 -7.01 -27.00
N VAL A 167 2.58 -7.27 -27.04
CA VAL A 167 3.34 -7.87 -28.17
C VAL A 167 2.99 -9.36 -28.42
N VAL A 168 1.79 -9.81 -28.06
CA VAL A 168 1.34 -11.20 -28.29
C VAL A 168 0.14 -11.29 -29.25
N ALA A 169 -0.52 -10.18 -29.60
CA ALA A 169 -1.63 -10.19 -30.57
C ALA A 169 -1.34 -9.43 -31.88
N ALA A 170 -0.23 -8.68 -31.97
CA ALA A 170 0.10 -7.87 -33.16
C ALA A 170 0.97 -8.60 -34.20
N ALA A 171 1.57 -9.75 -33.86
CA ALA A 171 2.35 -10.56 -34.81
C ALA A 171 1.46 -11.41 -35.75
N ALA A 172 0.18 -11.60 -35.41
CA ALA A 172 -0.76 -12.39 -36.21
C ALA A 172 -1.41 -11.60 -37.37
N ALA A 173 -1.31 -10.27 -37.39
CA ALA A 173 -1.97 -9.43 -38.41
C ALA A 173 -1.02 -8.86 -39.48
N ALA A 174 0.30 -8.98 -39.31
CA ALA A 174 1.29 -8.51 -40.31
C ALA A 174 1.73 -9.60 -41.31
N ALA A 175 1.18 -10.81 -41.21
CA ALA A 175 1.47 -11.93 -42.09
C ALA A 175 0.43 -12.14 -43.22
N SER A 176 -0.37 -11.12 -43.54
CA SER A 176 -1.30 -11.17 -44.68
C SER A 176 -0.83 -10.42 -45.94
N ASP A 177 0.19 -9.56 -45.90
CA ASP A 177 0.64 -8.78 -47.08
C ASP A 177 2.16 -8.85 -47.30
N GLY A 178 2.64 -10.00 -47.77
CA GLY A 178 4.06 -10.31 -47.94
C GLY A 178 4.93 -9.20 -48.55
N MET A 179 5.92 -8.72 -47.79
CA MET A 179 7.09 -7.96 -48.27
C MET A 179 8.37 -8.40 -47.53
N ALA A 180 9.48 -8.46 -48.27
CA ALA A 180 10.75 -9.08 -47.85
C ALA A 180 11.82 -8.05 -47.40
N LEU A 181 12.54 -8.35 -46.32
CA LEU A 181 13.71 -7.61 -45.80
C LEU A 181 15.03 -8.16 -46.39
N SER A 182 15.32 -7.89 -47.66
CA SER A 182 16.56 -8.36 -48.31
C SER A 182 17.43 -7.30 -48.99
N THR A 183 17.31 -6.00 -48.65
CA THR A 183 17.99 -4.93 -49.42
C THR A 183 18.89 -3.97 -48.64
N VAL A 184 19.29 -4.26 -47.40
CA VAL A 184 20.07 -3.29 -46.59
C VAL A 184 21.53 -3.69 -46.31
N PHE A 185 21.96 -4.91 -46.64
CA PHE A 185 23.29 -5.39 -46.21
C PHE A 185 24.47 -5.24 -47.20
N GLU A 186 24.28 -4.62 -48.37
CA GLU A 186 25.32 -4.63 -49.43
C GLU A 186 26.05 -3.31 -49.71
N GLN A 187 25.89 -2.25 -48.89
CA GLN A 187 26.61 -0.98 -49.11
C GLN A 187 27.56 -0.51 -47.99
N ALA A 188 27.74 -1.27 -46.91
CA ALA A 188 28.60 -0.88 -45.78
C ALA A 188 30.03 -1.48 -45.84
N ALA A 189 30.54 -1.81 -47.03
CA ALA A 189 31.90 -2.31 -47.23
C ALA A 189 32.66 -1.47 -48.27
N ALA A 190 32.81 -0.17 -48.02
CA ALA A 190 33.79 0.68 -48.70
C ALA A 190 34.07 1.93 -47.87
N GLY A 191 35.31 2.07 -47.37
CA GLY A 191 35.82 3.34 -46.85
C GLY A 191 36.41 3.33 -45.44
N VAL A 192 37.39 2.45 -45.16
CA VAL A 192 38.30 2.66 -44.03
C VAL A 192 39.64 3.14 -44.59
N GLY A 193 39.89 4.44 -44.44
CA GLY A 193 41.21 5.06 -44.61
C GLY A 193 41.92 5.15 -43.26
N VAL A 194 43.20 4.77 -43.25
CA VAL A 194 44.08 4.65 -42.09
C VAL A 194 44.53 6.02 -41.55
N GLY A 195 44.59 6.16 -40.22
CA GLY A 195 45.31 7.23 -39.52
C GLY A 195 45.20 7.07 -38.01
N GLY A 196 46.31 6.81 -37.32
CA GLY A 196 46.35 6.39 -35.92
C GLY A 196 46.15 7.50 -34.88
N GLY A 197 45.95 7.07 -33.63
CA GLY A 197 45.93 7.93 -32.44
C GLY A 197 44.91 7.44 -31.41
N VAL A 198 45.38 6.93 -30.28
CA VAL A 198 44.56 6.57 -29.11
C VAL A 198 43.86 7.80 -28.56
N ALA A 199 42.52 7.85 -28.58
CA ALA A 199 41.68 8.67 -27.71
C ALA A 199 40.19 8.25 -27.77
N ALA A 200 39.58 8.11 -26.58
CA ALA A 200 38.14 8.04 -26.28
C ALA A 200 37.30 6.94 -26.95
N VAL A 201 36.83 5.97 -26.15
CA VAL A 201 35.68 5.13 -26.50
C VAL A 201 34.43 6.02 -26.52
N ALA A 202 34.13 6.60 -27.67
CA ALA A 202 32.84 7.25 -27.89
C ALA A 202 31.76 6.17 -27.93
N GLN A 203 30.93 6.10 -26.89
CA GLN A 203 29.82 5.16 -26.80
C GLN A 203 28.78 5.49 -27.88
N MET A 204 28.54 4.54 -28.79
CA MET A 204 27.58 4.69 -29.88
C MET A 204 26.23 4.06 -29.53
N CYS A 205 25.15 4.83 -29.70
CA CYS A 205 23.76 4.44 -29.50
C CYS A 205 23.03 4.33 -30.86
N ILE A 206 21.97 3.52 -30.92
CA ILE A 206 21.07 3.49 -32.09
C ILE A 206 20.15 4.72 -32.01
N VAL A 207 20.36 5.67 -32.91
CA VAL A 207 19.52 6.86 -33.10
C VAL A 207 18.50 6.55 -34.19
N ARG A 208 17.22 6.68 -33.86
CA ARG A 208 16.12 6.57 -34.81
C ARG A 208 15.76 7.93 -35.35
N ASP A 209 15.91 8.11 -36.67
CA ASP A 209 15.40 9.27 -37.39
C ASP A 209 14.19 8.79 -38.22
N GLY A 210 13.00 8.93 -37.63
CA GLY A 210 11.75 8.41 -38.22
C GLY A 210 11.70 6.88 -38.29
N GLU A 211 11.42 6.32 -39.49
CA GLU A 211 11.31 4.86 -39.71
C GLU A 211 12.68 4.16 -39.87
N THR A 212 13.78 4.92 -39.91
CA THR A 212 15.15 4.38 -40.09
C THR A 212 16.01 4.53 -38.85
N ALA A 213 16.92 3.58 -38.63
CA ALA A 213 17.81 3.55 -37.48
C ALA A 213 19.28 3.59 -37.92
N ARG A 214 20.08 4.44 -37.28
CA ARG A 214 21.54 4.59 -37.51
C ARG A 214 22.31 4.61 -36.19
N MET A 215 23.63 4.44 -36.24
CA MET A 215 24.50 4.57 -35.06
C MET A 215 24.94 6.04 -34.89
N GLY A 216 24.74 6.61 -33.70
CA GLY A 216 25.12 7.98 -33.33
C GLY A 216 25.65 8.07 -31.89
N GLY A 217 26.10 9.24 -31.42
CA GLY A 217 26.56 9.42 -30.03
C GLY A 217 25.40 9.44 -29.03
N CYS A 218 25.61 8.92 -27.82
CA CYS A 218 24.56 8.88 -26.78
C CYS A 218 24.40 10.24 -26.08
N GLU A 219 23.18 10.79 -26.00
CA GLU A 219 22.85 11.94 -25.14
C GLU A 219 22.46 11.49 -23.71
N GLU A 220 22.80 12.29 -22.69
CA GLU A 220 22.84 11.88 -21.27
C GLU A 220 21.48 11.54 -20.61
N GLN A 221 20.33 11.86 -21.23
CA GLN A 221 19.02 11.83 -20.52
C GLN A 221 18.05 10.69 -20.87
N THR A 222 18.47 9.65 -21.60
CA THR A 222 17.67 8.40 -21.71
C THR A 222 18.52 7.16 -21.55
N ARG A 223 19.05 6.96 -20.33
CA ARG A 223 19.54 5.66 -19.89
C ARG A 223 18.36 4.74 -19.55
N LEU A 224 17.73 4.17 -20.57
CA LEU A 224 17.12 2.85 -20.40
C LEU A 224 18.28 1.84 -20.43
N THR A 225 18.86 1.56 -19.27
CA THR A 225 19.72 0.40 -19.09
C THR A 225 18.86 -0.84 -19.31
N LEU A 226 18.78 -1.30 -20.57
CA LEU A 226 18.38 -2.66 -20.89
C LEU A 226 19.43 -3.58 -20.27
N GLN A 227 19.21 -3.94 -19.01
CA GLN A 227 20.06 -4.87 -18.27
C GLN A 227 19.77 -6.31 -18.71
N PHE A 228 19.77 -6.60 -20.01
CA PHE A 228 19.34 -7.91 -20.53
C PHE A 228 20.06 -8.41 -21.80
N ALA A 229 21.22 -7.89 -22.15
CA ALA A 229 22.16 -8.62 -23.01
C ALA A 229 23.57 -8.09 -22.80
N SER A 230 24.46 -8.94 -22.28
CA SER A 230 25.89 -8.70 -22.33
C SER A 230 26.37 -8.65 -23.80
N GLU A 231 27.55 -8.09 -24.06
CA GLU A 231 28.19 -8.12 -25.39
C GLU A 231 28.34 -9.57 -25.91
N HIS A 232 28.50 -10.52 -24.98
CA HIS A 232 28.48 -11.95 -25.24
C HIS A 232 27.10 -12.46 -25.72
N ASP A 233 26.01 -11.99 -25.12
CA ASP A 233 24.64 -12.36 -25.51
C ASP A 233 24.28 -11.82 -26.90
N MET A 234 24.75 -10.62 -27.24
CA MET A 234 24.58 -10.02 -28.58
C MET A 234 25.39 -10.78 -29.65
N ALA A 235 26.61 -11.19 -29.33
CA ALA A 235 27.43 -12.02 -30.21
C ALA A 235 26.83 -13.43 -30.40
N ALA A 236 26.27 -14.02 -29.34
CA ALA A 236 25.58 -15.30 -29.38
C ALA A 236 24.30 -15.25 -30.25
N MET A 237 23.50 -14.18 -30.16
CA MET A 237 22.32 -13.98 -31.01
C MET A 237 22.65 -13.77 -32.50
N GLY A 238 23.87 -13.32 -32.82
CA GLY A 238 24.35 -13.18 -34.19
C GLY A 238 24.84 -14.48 -34.85
N ALA A 239 25.02 -15.56 -34.06
CA ALA A 239 25.64 -16.79 -34.49
C ALA A 239 24.82 -17.52 -35.59
N PRO A 240 25.46 -18.17 -36.57
CA PRO A 240 24.77 -18.92 -37.62
C PRO A 240 23.79 -19.97 -37.09
N GLY A 241 24.09 -20.60 -35.95
CA GLY A 241 23.21 -21.56 -35.29
C GLY A 241 21.91 -20.93 -34.78
N VAL A 242 21.98 -19.76 -34.15
CA VAL A 242 20.77 -19.02 -33.71
C VAL A 242 19.93 -18.59 -34.92
N ARG A 243 20.56 -18.16 -36.02
CA ARG A 243 19.84 -17.83 -37.27
C ARG A 243 19.14 -19.03 -37.89
N LEU A 244 19.72 -20.24 -37.76
CA LEU A 244 19.07 -21.48 -38.17
C LEU A 244 17.86 -21.79 -37.26
N ILE A 245 17.99 -21.62 -35.93
CA ILE A 245 16.88 -21.78 -34.98
C ILE A 245 15.74 -20.81 -35.30
N THR A 246 16.05 -19.52 -35.51
CA THR A 246 15.03 -18.51 -35.89
C THR A 246 14.38 -18.87 -37.23
N ALA A 247 15.15 -19.21 -38.25
CA ALA A 247 14.60 -19.62 -39.54
C ALA A 247 13.72 -20.88 -39.44
N ALA A 248 14.03 -21.78 -38.51
CA ALA A 248 13.25 -22.98 -38.25
C ALA A 248 11.93 -22.64 -37.52
N SER A 249 11.99 -21.76 -36.52
CA SER A 249 10.82 -21.21 -35.81
C SER A 249 9.88 -20.44 -36.75
N ASP A 250 10.41 -19.71 -37.73
CA ASP A 250 9.61 -18.93 -38.69
C ASP A 250 9.04 -19.78 -39.85
N GLY A 251 9.37 -21.07 -39.90
CA GLY A 251 8.97 -21.93 -41.02
C GLY A 251 9.69 -21.62 -42.34
N ASN A 252 10.78 -20.85 -42.30
CA ASN A 252 11.52 -20.39 -43.47
C ASN A 252 12.38 -21.52 -44.08
N LYS A 253 11.72 -22.39 -44.86
CA LYS A 253 12.35 -23.51 -45.58
C LYS A 253 13.59 -23.11 -46.40
N LYS A 254 13.58 -21.93 -47.01
CA LYS A 254 14.71 -21.45 -47.83
C LYS A 254 15.89 -21.04 -46.95
N GLY A 255 15.61 -20.32 -45.86
CA GLY A 255 16.60 -19.94 -44.86
C GLY A 255 17.24 -21.15 -44.18
N VAL A 256 16.42 -22.11 -43.73
CA VAL A 256 16.89 -23.37 -43.12
C VAL A 256 17.83 -24.12 -44.07
N ARG A 257 17.44 -24.35 -45.33
CA ARG A 257 18.32 -25.01 -46.31
C ARG A 257 19.61 -24.23 -46.53
N LYS A 258 19.52 -22.91 -46.71
CA LYS A 258 20.68 -22.04 -46.91
C LYS A 258 21.70 -22.20 -45.77
N TRP A 259 21.27 -22.14 -44.51
CA TRP A 259 22.17 -22.26 -43.37
C TRP A 259 22.79 -23.66 -43.25
N LEU A 260 21.99 -24.71 -43.46
CA LEU A 260 22.50 -26.10 -43.44
C LEU A 260 23.47 -26.38 -44.59
N ASP A 261 23.23 -25.83 -45.79
CA ASP A 261 24.13 -25.97 -46.94
C ASP A 261 25.43 -25.18 -46.73
N GLN A 262 25.43 -24.16 -45.86
CA GLN A 262 26.61 -23.42 -45.41
C GLN A 262 27.39 -24.15 -44.29
N GLY A 263 26.98 -25.37 -43.92
CA GLY A 263 27.66 -26.17 -42.91
C GLY A 263 27.35 -25.79 -41.47
N VAL A 264 26.28 -25.03 -41.22
CA VAL A 264 25.79 -24.79 -39.86
C VAL A 264 25.28 -26.11 -39.30
N ASP A 265 25.70 -26.43 -38.07
CA ASP A 265 25.27 -27.65 -37.36
C ASP A 265 23.74 -27.68 -37.24
N VAL A 266 23.13 -28.78 -37.69
CA VAL A 266 21.68 -28.98 -37.68
C VAL A 266 21.11 -29.04 -36.26
N ASP A 267 21.93 -29.46 -35.29
CA ASP A 267 21.61 -29.50 -33.86
C ASP A 267 22.21 -28.31 -33.10
N SER A 268 22.44 -27.18 -33.79
CA SER A 268 22.81 -25.91 -33.15
C SER A 268 21.91 -25.60 -31.95
N ARG A 269 22.49 -25.01 -30.91
CA ARG A 269 21.79 -24.70 -29.66
C ARG A 269 21.88 -23.23 -29.33
N ASP A 270 20.78 -22.65 -28.86
CA ASP A 270 20.80 -21.32 -28.27
C ASP A 270 21.17 -21.38 -26.78
N TRP A 271 21.02 -20.25 -26.08
CA TRP A 271 21.32 -20.14 -24.65
C TRP A 271 20.38 -20.99 -23.77
N ASP A 272 19.28 -21.53 -24.28
CA ASP A 272 18.36 -22.43 -23.56
C ASP A 272 18.53 -23.91 -23.99
N ASN A 273 19.59 -24.21 -24.75
CA ASN A 273 19.78 -25.47 -25.46
C ASN A 273 18.66 -25.79 -26.47
N LEU A 274 17.86 -24.82 -26.89
CA LEU A 274 16.82 -25.01 -27.90
C LEU A 274 17.45 -25.39 -29.24
N THR A 275 16.93 -26.43 -29.88
CA THR A 275 17.37 -26.85 -31.22
C THR A 275 16.42 -26.33 -32.31
N PRO A 276 16.87 -26.23 -33.58
CA PRO A 276 15.99 -25.90 -34.70
C PRO A 276 14.81 -26.86 -34.81
N LEU A 277 15.00 -28.13 -34.47
CA LEU A 277 13.96 -29.15 -34.52
C LEU A 277 12.88 -28.90 -33.47
N ILE A 278 13.25 -28.55 -32.23
CA ILE A 278 12.29 -28.20 -31.16
C ILE A 278 11.52 -26.94 -31.57
N ALA A 279 12.21 -25.90 -32.05
CA ALA A 279 11.60 -24.64 -32.48
C ALA A 279 10.58 -24.85 -33.63
N ALA A 280 10.97 -25.56 -34.69
CA ALA A 280 10.07 -25.86 -35.80
C ALA A 280 8.88 -26.73 -35.39
N SER A 281 9.07 -27.63 -34.42
CA SER A 281 8.02 -28.53 -33.94
C SER A 281 7.00 -27.82 -33.05
N SER A 282 7.45 -26.90 -32.19
CA SER A 282 6.59 -26.02 -31.37
C SER A 282 5.69 -25.13 -32.22
N GLN A 283 6.16 -24.70 -33.40
CA GLN A 283 5.41 -23.88 -34.36
C GLN A 283 4.66 -24.69 -35.43
N GLY A 284 4.72 -26.02 -35.40
CA GLY A 284 3.95 -26.88 -36.30
C GLY A 284 4.46 -26.94 -37.74
N HIS A 285 5.69 -26.53 -38.00
CA HIS A 285 6.25 -26.43 -39.36
C HIS A 285 6.76 -27.77 -39.89
N LEU A 286 5.84 -28.68 -40.22
CA LEU A 286 6.13 -30.05 -40.66
C LEU A 286 7.18 -30.16 -41.78
N ASP A 287 7.13 -29.28 -42.78
CA ASP A 287 8.11 -29.32 -43.87
C ASP A 287 9.52 -28.98 -43.39
N VAL A 288 9.65 -28.06 -42.45
CA VAL A 288 10.94 -27.71 -41.84
C VAL A 288 11.43 -28.85 -40.95
N VAL A 289 10.54 -29.44 -40.14
CA VAL A 289 10.83 -30.63 -39.34
C VAL A 289 11.38 -31.76 -40.23
N LYS A 290 10.73 -32.05 -41.37
CA LYS A 290 11.20 -33.03 -42.36
C LYS A 290 12.60 -32.71 -42.89
N ILE A 291 12.86 -31.44 -43.23
CA ILE A 291 14.18 -31.01 -43.73
C ILE A 291 15.24 -31.24 -42.64
N LEU A 292 14.98 -30.84 -41.40
CA LEU A 292 15.93 -30.96 -40.30
C LEU A 292 16.27 -32.43 -40.00
N LEU A 293 15.26 -33.31 -39.91
CA LEU A 293 15.47 -34.75 -39.70
C LEU A 293 16.20 -35.41 -40.87
N GLN A 294 15.88 -35.05 -42.12
CA GLN A 294 16.61 -35.53 -43.31
C GLN A 294 18.08 -35.10 -43.32
N ARG A 295 18.40 -33.98 -42.65
CA ARG A 295 19.77 -33.45 -42.51
C ARG A 295 20.46 -33.96 -41.24
N GLY A 296 19.86 -34.92 -40.53
CA GLY A 296 20.48 -35.62 -39.40
C GLY A 296 20.21 -35.00 -38.03
N ALA A 297 19.22 -34.11 -37.89
CA ALA A 297 18.83 -33.59 -36.58
C ALA A 297 18.47 -34.72 -35.62
N GLY A 298 18.98 -34.66 -34.38
CA GLY A 298 18.62 -35.62 -33.34
C GLY A 298 17.13 -35.54 -33.00
N VAL A 299 16.35 -36.56 -33.37
CA VAL A 299 14.89 -36.62 -33.10
C VAL A 299 14.55 -36.51 -31.61
N ASN A 300 15.45 -36.98 -30.74
CA ASN A 300 15.34 -36.96 -29.28
C ASN A 300 16.22 -35.89 -28.63
N SER A 301 16.68 -34.90 -29.39
CA SER A 301 17.39 -33.75 -28.84
C SER A 301 16.54 -33.03 -27.79
N LYS A 302 17.21 -32.55 -26.75
CA LYS A 302 16.62 -31.98 -25.53
C LYS A 302 17.15 -30.58 -25.28
N ASP A 303 16.27 -29.68 -24.84
CA ASP A 303 16.67 -28.37 -24.30
C ASP A 303 17.16 -28.49 -22.84
N LYS A 304 17.40 -27.35 -22.16
CA LYS A 304 17.90 -27.32 -20.78
C LYS A 304 16.97 -28.02 -19.77
N ASP A 305 15.67 -28.04 -20.05
CA ASP A 305 14.65 -28.64 -19.20
C ASP A 305 14.30 -30.07 -19.63
N ASN A 306 15.11 -30.66 -20.51
CA ASN A 306 14.88 -31.95 -21.15
C ASN A 306 13.61 -31.99 -22.01
N ILE A 307 13.13 -30.85 -22.51
CA ILE A 307 11.98 -30.76 -23.43
C ILE A 307 12.40 -31.23 -24.81
N THR A 308 11.57 -32.07 -25.44
CA THR A 308 11.80 -32.61 -26.78
C THR A 308 10.86 -31.98 -27.81
N ALA A 309 11.20 -32.13 -29.09
CA ALA A 309 10.35 -31.73 -30.21
C ALA A 309 8.96 -32.38 -30.17
N LEU A 310 8.87 -33.63 -29.68
CA LEU A 310 7.61 -34.35 -29.53
C LEU A 310 6.72 -33.71 -28.46
N MET A 311 7.29 -33.28 -27.32
CA MET A 311 6.55 -32.62 -26.24
C MET A 311 5.95 -31.29 -26.69
N GLU A 312 6.75 -30.44 -27.33
CA GLU A 312 6.32 -29.14 -27.88
C GLU A 312 5.23 -29.30 -28.95
N ALA A 313 5.39 -30.25 -29.88
CA ALA A 313 4.36 -30.53 -30.87
C ALA A 313 3.07 -31.09 -30.22
N SER A 314 3.20 -31.81 -29.11
CA SER A 314 2.07 -32.46 -28.42
C SER A 314 1.22 -31.48 -27.62
N ILE A 315 1.83 -30.56 -26.87
CA ILE A 315 1.11 -29.53 -26.11
C ILE A 315 0.36 -28.57 -27.05
N MET A 316 0.97 -28.23 -28.19
CA MET A 316 0.44 -27.29 -29.18
C MET A 316 -0.55 -27.90 -30.20
N ASP A 317 -0.89 -29.19 -30.10
CA ASP A 317 -1.79 -29.94 -31.01
C ASP A 317 -1.30 -30.02 -32.48
N HIS A 318 0.01 -30.05 -32.72
CA HIS A 318 0.57 -30.18 -34.07
C HIS A 318 0.58 -31.63 -34.54
N ARG A 319 -0.61 -32.18 -34.77
CA ARG A 319 -0.86 -33.63 -35.03
C ARG A 319 0.03 -34.24 -36.11
N ASP A 320 0.24 -33.53 -37.21
CA ASP A 320 1.04 -34.06 -38.32
C ASP A 320 2.54 -34.07 -38.00
N VAL A 321 3.01 -33.10 -37.22
CA VAL A 321 4.37 -33.08 -36.68
C VAL A 321 4.55 -34.22 -35.68
N VAL A 322 3.62 -34.39 -34.73
CA VAL A 322 3.62 -35.50 -33.77
C VAL A 322 3.69 -36.85 -34.48
N LYS A 323 2.80 -37.11 -35.45
CA LYS A 323 2.81 -38.36 -36.23
C LYS A 323 4.13 -38.58 -36.96
N HIS A 324 4.73 -37.52 -37.50
CA HIS A 324 5.99 -37.61 -38.20
C HIS A 324 7.15 -37.90 -37.25
N LEU A 325 7.28 -37.17 -36.14
CA LEU A 325 8.30 -37.41 -35.12
C LEU A 325 8.24 -38.84 -34.56
N LEU A 326 7.03 -39.34 -34.26
CA LEU A 326 6.82 -40.73 -33.81
C LEU A 326 7.20 -41.78 -34.88
N LYS A 327 7.12 -41.43 -36.17
CA LYS A 327 7.57 -42.29 -37.27
C LYS A 327 9.09 -42.31 -37.36
N GLU A 328 9.74 -41.18 -37.12
CA GLU A 328 11.20 -41.02 -37.17
C GLU A 328 11.91 -41.47 -35.86
N GLY A 329 11.19 -42.14 -34.95
CA GLY A 329 11.77 -42.76 -33.76
C GLY A 329 11.85 -41.86 -32.53
N ALA A 330 11.00 -40.84 -32.44
CA ALA A 330 10.88 -40.03 -31.22
C ALA A 330 10.56 -40.90 -29.99
N GLU A 331 11.30 -40.71 -28.91
CA GLU A 331 11.06 -41.37 -27.61
C GLU A 331 9.72 -40.90 -27.02
N VAL A 332 8.73 -41.79 -27.06
CA VAL A 332 7.33 -41.50 -26.69
C VAL A 332 7.21 -41.05 -25.23
N ASP A 333 7.97 -41.69 -24.34
CA ASP A 333 7.97 -41.44 -22.89
C ASP A 333 9.25 -40.74 -22.42
N ALA A 334 9.87 -39.94 -23.29
CA ALA A 334 10.89 -39.00 -22.84
C ALA A 334 10.34 -38.12 -21.70
N LYS A 335 11.19 -37.80 -20.72
CA LYS A 335 10.83 -37.02 -19.53
C LYS A 335 11.63 -35.73 -19.45
N THR A 336 10.96 -34.65 -19.06
CA THR A 336 11.61 -33.40 -18.66
C THR A 336 12.37 -33.57 -17.34
N THR A 337 13.09 -32.55 -16.89
CA THR A 337 13.72 -32.48 -15.56
C THR A 337 12.73 -32.68 -14.40
N THR A 338 11.46 -32.33 -14.62
CA THR A 338 10.35 -32.52 -13.67
C THR A 338 9.56 -33.80 -13.93
N GLY A 339 9.95 -34.65 -14.88
CA GLY A 339 9.25 -35.91 -15.16
C GLY A 339 8.01 -35.79 -16.06
N VAL A 340 7.79 -34.63 -16.68
CA VAL A 340 6.66 -34.42 -17.62
C VAL A 340 6.91 -35.16 -18.94
N THR A 341 5.87 -35.81 -19.48
CA THR A 341 5.90 -36.51 -20.77
C THR A 341 5.03 -35.81 -21.82
N ALA A 342 5.20 -36.18 -23.10
CA ALA A 342 4.35 -35.68 -24.18
C ALA A 342 2.86 -36.02 -23.96
N LEU A 343 2.57 -37.21 -23.42
CA LEU A 343 1.20 -37.63 -23.10
C LEU A 343 0.61 -36.81 -21.97
N TRP A 344 1.39 -36.50 -20.93
CA TRP A 344 0.94 -35.65 -19.82
C TRP A 344 0.53 -34.26 -20.32
N LEU A 345 1.34 -33.63 -21.16
CA LEU A 345 1.06 -32.31 -21.74
C LEU A 345 -0.19 -32.34 -22.64
N ALA A 346 -0.26 -33.33 -23.55
CA ALA A 346 -1.44 -33.50 -24.41
C ALA A 346 -2.71 -33.73 -23.59
N ALA A 347 -2.60 -34.44 -22.46
CA ALA A 347 -3.73 -34.75 -21.61
C ALA A 347 -4.24 -33.52 -20.84
N GLY A 348 -3.34 -32.75 -20.24
CA GLY A 348 -3.67 -31.52 -19.50
C GLY A 348 -4.24 -30.40 -20.38
N GLU A 349 -3.93 -30.41 -21.68
CA GLU A 349 -4.47 -29.46 -22.68
C GLU A 349 -5.65 -30.01 -23.50
N GLY A 350 -6.09 -31.24 -23.22
CA GLY A 350 -7.25 -31.84 -23.88
C GLY A 350 -7.01 -32.24 -25.34
N ARG A 351 -5.77 -32.44 -25.76
CA ARG A 351 -5.38 -32.80 -27.14
C ARG A 351 -5.65 -34.28 -27.43
N LYS A 352 -6.94 -34.62 -27.55
CA LYS A 352 -7.45 -35.99 -27.68
C LYS A 352 -6.75 -36.82 -28.75
N GLU A 353 -6.59 -36.30 -29.97
CA GLU A 353 -6.01 -37.04 -31.08
C GLU A 353 -4.49 -37.22 -30.98
N VAL A 354 -3.81 -36.25 -30.37
CA VAL A 354 -2.39 -36.37 -30.01
C VAL A 354 -2.22 -37.44 -28.94
N ALA A 355 -3.00 -37.38 -27.85
CA ALA A 355 -2.99 -38.38 -26.80
C ALA A 355 -3.27 -39.79 -27.35
N ALA A 356 -4.26 -39.95 -28.23
CA ALA A 356 -4.54 -41.21 -28.92
C ALA A 356 -3.35 -41.71 -29.74
N SER A 357 -2.65 -40.80 -30.45
CA SER A 357 -1.48 -41.16 -31.25
C SER A 357 -0.30 -41.62 -30.39
N LEU A 358 -0.10 -40.98 -29.23
CA LEU A 358 0.94 -41.34 -28.26
C LEU A 358 0.65 -42.69 -27.60
N ILE A 359 -0.58 -42.94 -27.15
CA ILE A 359 -1.02 -44.23 -26.59
C ILE A 359 -0.88 -45.34 -27.62
N ALA A 360 -1.31 -45.12 -28.87
CA ALA A 360 -1.17 -46.09 -29.95
C ALA A 360 0.30 -46.41 -30.29
N LYS A 361 1.24 -45.52 -29.94
CA LYS A 361 2.69 -45.71 -30.07
C LYS A 361 3.35 -46.29 -28.81
N GLY A 362 2.56 -46.71 -27.83
CA GLY A 362 3.03 -47.41 -26.64
C GLY A 362 3.44 -46.49 -25.49
N SER A 363 2.95 -45.24 -25.45
CA SER A 363 3.14 -44.38 -24.28
C SER A 363 2.54 -45.03 -23.03
N ASP A 364 3.30 -45.08 -21.95
CA ASP A 364 2.80 -45.52 -20.65
C ASP A 364 1.87 -44.47 -20.05
N VAL A 365 0.57 -44.79 -20.02
CA VAL A 365 -0.50 -43.95 -19.46
C VAL A 365 -0.38 -43.71 -17.96
N ASN A 366 0.43 -44.51 -17.25
CA ASN A 366 0.66 -44.43 -15.81
C ASN A 366 1.96 -43.68 -15.46
N ASN A 367 2.61 -43.06 -16.45
CA ASN A 367 3.75 -42.19 -16.18
C ASN A 367 3.39 -41.07 -15.20
N ARG A 368 4.33 -40.82 -14.27
CA ARG A 368 4.20 -39.83 -13.21
C ARG A 368 5.27 -38.77 -13.33
N ARG A 369 4.85 -37.52 -13.08
CA ARG A 369 5.73 -36.37 -12.82
C ARG A 369 6.47 -36.56 -11.49
N THR A 370 7.48 -35.74 -11.20
CA THR A 370 8.27 -35.83 -9.96
C THR A 370 7.44 -35.66 -8.68
N ASP A 371 6.29 -35.01 -8.76
CA ASP A 371 5.31 -34.85 -7.67
C ASP A 371 4.21 -35.92 -7.67
N GLY A 372 4.32 -36.93 -8.54
CA GLY A 372 3.38 -38.05 -8.59
C GLY A 372 2.15 -37.84 -9.47
N ILE A 373 1.95 -36.65 -10.06
CA ILE A 373 0.79 -36.35 -10.92
C ILE A 373 0.86 -37.17 -12.22
N THR A 374 -0.25 -37.84 -12.56
CA THR A 374 -0.42 -38.64 -13.77
C THR A 374 -1.12 -37.86 -14.89
N ALA A 375 -1.09 -38.39 -16.12
CA ALA A 375 -1.80 -37.79 -17.26
C ALA A 375 -3.34 -37.73 -17.03
N VAL A 376 -3.92 -38.72 -16.34
CA VAL A 376 -5.35 -38.73 -16.04
C VAL A 376 -5.72 -37.65 -15.01
N MET A 377 -4.86 -37.40 -14.02
CA MET A 377 -5.04 -36.28 -13.08
C MET A 377 -4.98 -34.94 -13.77
N ALA A 378 -4.00 -34.73 -14.67
CA ALA A 378 -3.90 -33.50 -15.46
C ALA A 378 -5.13 -33.26 -16.33
N ALA A 379 -5.62 -34.30 -17.01
CA ALA A 379 -6.86 -34.22 -17.81
C ALA A 379 -8.11 -33.97 -16.94
N ALA A 380 -8.15 -34.49 -15.71
CA ALA A 380 -9.26 -34.27 -14.78
C ALA A 380 -9.32 -32.83 -14.28
N VAL A 381 -8.19 -32.22 -13.88
CA VAL A 381 -8.10 -30.78 -13.53
C VAL A 381 -8.48 -29.90 -14.72
N GLY A 382 -8.08 -30.29 -15.93
CA GLY A 382 -8.44 -29.56 -17.16
C GLY A 382 -9.92 -29.72 -17.58
N GLY A 383 -10.69 -30.61 -16.94
CA GLY A 383 -12.07 -30.89 -17.33
C GLY A 383 -12.20 -31.65 -18.67
N HIS A 384 -11.13 -32.31 -19.13
CA HIS A 384 -11.06 -32.93 -20.46
C HIS A 384 -11.64 -34.34 -20.46
N LYS A 385 -12.98 -34.43 -20.39
CA LYS A 385 -13.72 -35.69 -20.28
C LYS A 385 -13.28 -36.78 -21.26
N ASP A 386 -13.17 -36.45 -22.53
CA ASP A 386 -12.86 -37.43 -23.57
C ASP A 386 -11.46 -38.01 -23.42
N VAL A 387 -10.51 -37.20 -22.93
CA VAL A 387 -9.15 -37.63 -22.65
C VAL A 387 -9.11 -38.47 -21.39
N VAL A 388 -9.81 -38.08 -20.32
CA VAL A 388 -9.93 -38.90 -19.10
C VAL A 388 -10.47 -40.29 -19.42
N LYS A 389 -11.56 -40.37 -20.19
CA LYS A 389 -12.15 -41.64 -20.62
C LYS A 389 -11.15 -42.49 -21.40
N MET A 390 -10.46 -41.87 -22.37
CA MET A 390 -9.45 -42.55 -23.17
C MET A 390 -8.30 -43.10 -22.33
N LEU A 391 -7.78 -42.32 -21.38
CA LEU A 391 -6.67 -42.74 -20.52
C LEU A 391 -7.08 -43.88 -19.59
N VAL A 392 -8.25 -43.79 -18.96
CA VAL A 392 -8.76 -44.84 -18.07
C VAL A 392 -9.08 -46.12 -18.84
N ASP A 393 -9.70 -46.02 -20.02
CA ASP A 393 -9.96 -47.19 -20.88
C ASP A 393 -8.66 -47.82 -21.42
N ALA A 394 -7.57 -47.03 -21.50
CA ALA A 394 -6.22 -47.51 -21.82
C ALA A 394 -5.44 -48.05 -20.61
N GLY A 395 -6.05 -48.11 -19.42
CA GLY A 395 -5.45 -48.71 -18.22
C GLY A 395 -4.77 -47.72 -17.26
N ALA A 396 -5.11 -46.42 -17.32
CA ALA A 396 -4.67 -45.45 -16.32
C ALA A 396 -5.27 -45.76 -14.93
N GLY A 397 -4.45 -45.66 -13.88
CA GLY A 397 -4.87 -45.92 -12.50
C GLY A 397 -5.91 -44.90 -12.00
N VAL A 398 -7.15 -45.36 -11.84
CA VAL A 398 -8.27 -44.53 -11.34
C VAL A 398 -8.09 -44.15 -9.86
N SER A 399 -7.36 -44.97 -9.10
CA SER A 399 -7.08 -44.77 -7.67
C SER A 399 -5.66 -44.24 -7.41
N ASP A 400 -4.94 -43.84 -8.46
CA ASP A 400 -3.62 -43.26 -8.30
C ASP A 400 -3.69 -41.97 -7.47
N ARG A 401 -2.63 -41.74 -6.69
CA ARG A 401 -2.46 -40.58 -5.83
C ARG A 401 -1.15 -39.87 -6.14
N ASP A 402 -1.16 -38.54 -6.13
CA ASP A 402 0.07 -37.74 -6.18
C ASP A 402 0.72 -37.64 -4.78
N GLN A 403 1.76 -36.82 -4.63
CA GLN A 403 2.47 -36.63 -3.36
C GLN A 403 1.63 -35.97 -2.27
N ASP A 404 0.62 -35.19 -2.64
CA ASP A 404 -0.33 -34.58 -1.71
C ASP A 404 -1.53 -35.51 -1.46
N GLY A 405 -1.51 -36.71 -2.03
CA GLY A 405 -2.57 -37.69 -1.87
C GLY A 405 -3.80 -37.42 -2.73
N LEU A 406 -3.75 -36.47 -3.66
CA LEU A 406 -4.87 -36.11 -4.53
C LEU A 406 -5.10 -37.16 -5.62
N THR A 407 -6.37 -37.39 -5.94
CA THR A 407 -6.81 -38.31 -6.99
C THR A 407 -7.42 -37.56 -8.18
N ALA A 408 -7.55 -38.24 -9.33
CA ALA A 408 -8.28 -37.67 -10.46
C ALA A 408 -9.75 -37.33 -10.13
N LEU A 409 -10.36 -38.07 -9.19
CA LEU A 409 -11.73 -37.80 -8.73
C LEU A 409 -11.80 -36.50 -7.92
N MET A 410 -10.84 -36.26 -7.02
CA MET A 410 -10.73 -35.01 -6.25
C MET A 410 -10.56 -33.80 -7.18
N ASN A 411 -9.63 -33.89 -8.13
CA ASN A 411 -9.38 -32.84 -9.11
C ASN A 411 -10.65 -32.52 -9.94
N ALA A 412 -11.38 -33.55 -10.38
CA ALA A 412 -12.63 -33.36 -11.11
C ALA A 412 -13.75 -32.79 -10.23
N ALA A 413 -13.77 -33.12 -8.94
CA ALA A 413 -14.75 -32.63 -7.99
C ALA A 413 -14.54 -31.15 -7.65
N GLU A 414 -13.28 -30.72 -7.47
CA GLU A 414 -12.89 -29.33 -7.20
C GLU A 414 -13.37 -28.36 -8.28
N ILE A 415 -13.26 -28.75 -9.56
CA ILE A 415 -13.69 -27.92 -10.70
C ILE A 415 -15.16 -28.14 -11.12
N GLY A 416 -15.89 -29.05 -10.46
CA GLY A 416 -17.29 -29.31 -10.77
C GLY A 416 -17.54 -30.15 -12.03
N ALA A 417 -16.56 -30.93 -12.49
CA ALA A 417 -16.65 -31.73 -13.72
C ALA A 417 -17.51 -33.00 -13.54
N GLY A 418 -18.83 -32.85 -13.39
CA GLY A 418 -19.77 -33.93 -13.04
C GLY A 418 -19.75 -35.15 -13.96
N GLU A 419 -19.53 -34.98 -15.27
CA GLU A 419 -19.39 -36.11 -16.18
C GLU A 419 -18.12 -36.95 -15.93
N ILE A 420 -17.02 -36.29 -15.55
CA ILE A 420 -15.76 -36.96 -15.20
C ILE A 420 -15.92 -37.68 -13.86
N VAL A 421 -16.48 -37.00 -12.86
CA VAL A 421 -16.81 -37.57 -11.56
C VAL A 421 -17.65 -38.84 -11.72
N THR A 422 -18.76 -38.76 -12.45
CA THR A 422 -19.64 -39.91 -12.71
C THR A 422 -18.89 -41.06 -13.37
N TYR A 423 -18.06 -40.75 -14.37
CA TYR A 423 -17.30 -41.77 -15.08
C TYR A 423 -16.25 -42.45 -14.19
N LEU A 424 -15.47 -41.68 -13.42
CA LEU A 424 -14.46 -42.22 -12.51
C LEU A 424 -15.09 -43.09 -11.40
N LEU A 425 -16.20 -42.66 -10.81
CA LEU A 425 -16.95 -43.45 -9.82
C LEU A 425 -17.46 -44.77 -10.42
N ASN A 426 -17.99 -44.75 -11.65
CA ASN A 426 -18.41 -45.97 -12.35
C ASN A 426 -17.24 -46.89 -12.71
N LYS A 427 -16.01 -46.37 -12.76
CA LYS A 427 -14.77 -47.14 -12.96
C LYS A 427 -14.12 -47.59 -11.65
N GLY A 428 -14.77 -47.38 -10.51
CA GLY A 428 -14.32 -47.85 -9.21
C GLY A 428 -13.43 -46.87 -8.44
N ALA A 429 -13.45 -45.57 -8.78
CA ALA A 429 -12.89 -44.55 -7.89
C ALA A 429 -13.63 -44.56 -6.56
N ASP A 430 -12.90 -44.60 -5.45
CA ASP A 430 -13.47 -44.51 -4.10
C ASP A 430 -13.67 -43.02 -3.73
N PRO A 431 -14.92 -42.57 -3.47
CA PRO A 431 -15.19 -41.17 -3.10
C PRO A 431 -14.70 -40.77 -1.71
N ASN A 432 -14.33 -41.73 -0.85
CA ASN A 432 -13.96 -41.50 0.55
C ASN A 432 -12.45 -41.43 0.78
N VAL A 433 -11.66 -41.49 -0.30
CA VAL A 433 -10.23 -41.22 -0.23
C VAL A 433 -10.02 -39.79 0.28
N MET A 434 -9.06 -39.62 1.19
CA MET A 434 -8.62 -38.32 1.69
C MET A 434 -7.22 -38.00 1.18
N SER A 435 -6.95 -36.74 0.84
CA SER A 435 -5.60 -36.21 0.59
C SER A 435 -4.74 -36.26 1.86
N GLU A 436 -3.44 -35.98 1.76
CA GLU A 436 -2.55 -35.85 2.93
C GLU A 436 -2.97 -34.69 3.85
N THR A 437 -3.63 -33.67 3.28
CA THR A 437 -4.27 -32.55 4.00
C THR A 437 -5.69 -32.86 4.48
N GLY A 438 -6.21 -34.07 4.18
CA GLY A 438 -7.50 -34.55 4.67
C GLY A 438 -8.73 -34.22 3.84
N PHE A 439 -8.57 -33.67 2.64
CA PHE A 439 -9.71 -33.32 1.78
C PHE A 439 -10.24 -34.56 1.05
N THR A 440 -11.55 -34.78 1.13
CA THR A 440 -12.28 -35.73 0.27
C THR A 440 -12.81 -35.04 -0.99
N SER A 441 -13.20 -35.81 -2.00
CA SER A 441 -13.89 -35.26 -3.18
C SER A 441 -15.19 -34.53 -2.81
N LEU A 442 -15.89 -34.97 -1.76
CA LEU A 442 -17.11 -34.33 -1.30
C LEU A 442 -16.83 -32.95 -0.68
N ILE A 443 -15.78 -32.83 0.13
CA ILE A 443 -15.36 -31.56 0.73
C ILE A 443 -14.99 -30.55 -0.37
N LEU A 444 -14.17 -30.95 -1.34
CA LEU A 444 -13.77 -30.09 -2.46
C LEU A 444 -14.96 -29.63 -3.30
N ALA A 445 -15.89 -30.54 -3.62
CA ALA A 445 -17.11 -30.20 -4.36
C ALA A 445 -18.03 -29.24 -3.57
N ALA A 446 -18.12 -29.41 -2.25
CA ALA A 446 -18.92 -28.55 -1.40
C ALA A 446 -18.33 -27.15 -1.26
N ALA A 447 -17.00 -27.04 -1.08
CA ALA A 447 -16.29 -25.77 -1.08
C ALA A 447 -16.44 -25.00 -2.41
N GLY A 448 -16.45 -25.71 -3.54
CA GLY A 448 -16.67 -25.15 -4.87
C GLY A 448 -18.14 -24.86 -5.22
N GLY A 449 -19.10 -25.26 -4.38
CA GLY A 449 -20.53 -25.03 -4.64
C GLY A 449 -21.15 -25.93 -5.71
N HIS A 450 -20.48 -27.03 -6.06
CA HIS A 450 -20.84 -27.90 -7.19
C HIS A 450 -21.96 -28.88 -6.82
N LEU A 451 -23.18 -28.38 -6.67
CA LEU A 451 -24.34 -29.15 -6.18
C LEU A 451 -24.55 -30.49 -6.88
N GLU A 452 -24.49 -30.55 -8.22
CA GLU A 452 -24.72 -31.80 -8.94
C GLU A 452 -23.59 -32.82 -8.73
N VAL A 453 -22.36 -32.35 -8.51
CA VAL A 453 -21.23 -33.21 -8.13
C VAL A 453 -21.43 -33.73 -6.71
N VAL A 454 -21.81 -32.87 -5.77
CA VAL A 454 -22.13 -33.25 -4.38
C VAL A 454 -23.20 -34.33 -4.35
N LYS A 455 -24.30 -34.16 -5.11
CA LYS A 455 -25.36 -35.18 -5.24
C LYS A 455 -24.82 -36.50 -5.73
N THR A 456 -24.09 -36.46 -6.84
CA THR A 456 -23.50 -37.66 -7.48
C THR A 456 -22.57 -38.40 -6.51
N LEU A 457 -21.72 -37.68 -5.78
CA LEU A 457 -20.80 -38.28 -4.81
C LEU A 457 -21.55 -38.97 -3.67
N VAL A 458 -22.55 -38.30 -3.08
CA VAL A 458 -23.38 -38.87 -2.00
C VAL A 458 -24.16 -40.09 -2.48
N GLU A 459 -24.76 -40.04 -3.67
CA GLU A 459 -25.45 -41.19 -4.29
C GLU A 459 -24.51 -42.38 -4.54
N LYS A 460 -23.22 -42.11 -4.74
CA LYS A 460 -22.17 -43.12 -4.94
C LYS A 460 -21.45 -43.52 -3.64
N GLY A 461 -21.98 -43.15 -2.48
CA GLY A 461 -21.51 -43.60 -1.18
C GLY A 461 -20.42 -42.72 -0.54
N ALA A 462 -20.31 -41.45 -0.96
CA ALA A 462 -19.48 -40.49 -0.23
C ALA A 462 -20.02 -40.27 1.19
N GLU A 463 -19.14 -40.32 2.18
CA GLU A 463 -19.45 -40.09 3.59
C GLU A 463 -19.69 -38.60 3.83
N ILE A 464 -20.95 -38.23 4.11
CA ILE A 464 -21.37 -36.83 4.30
C ILE A 464 -20.64 -36.15 5.48
N ASN A 465 -20.43 -36.89 6.57
CA ASN A 465 -19.79 -36.40 7.78
C ASN A 465 -18.28 -36.70 7.81
N ALA A 466 -17.66 -36.98 6.67
CA ALA A 466 -16.20 -37.08 6.61
C ALA A 466 -15.56 -35.73 6.96
N GLU A 467 -14.53 -35.78 7.79
CA GLU A 467 -13.82 -34.63 8.32
C GLU A 467 -12.37 -34.65 7.85
N HIS A 468 -11.82 -33.46 7.55
CA HIS A 468 -10.36 -33.32 7.46
C HIS A 468 -9.76 -33.20 8.88
N PRO A 469 -8.42 -33.28 9.07
CA PRO A 469 -7.76 -33.30 10.38
C PRO A 469 -8.15 -32.21 11.38
N GLU A 470 -8.59 -31.04 10.92
CA GLU A 470 -9.06 -29.96 11.81
C GLU A 470 -10.57 -30.10 12.14
N GLY A 471 -11.22 -31.21 11.80
CA GLY A 471 -12.63 -31.48 12.10
C GLY A 471 -13.62 -30.71 11.22
N VAL A 472 -13.18 -30.02 10.16
CA VAL A 472 -14.09 -29.32 9.23
C VAL A 472 -14.64 -30.32 8.21
N ASN A 473 -15.95 -30.24 7.94
CA ASN A 473 -16.66 -31.15 7.05
C ASN A 473 -17.24 -30.42 5.83
N ALA A 474 -17.84 -31.17 4.90
CA ALA A 474 -18.43 -30.62 3.68
C ALA A 474 -19.55 -29.59 3.95
N LEU A 475 -20.32 -29.74 5.03
CA LEU A 475 -21.36 -28.80 5.42
C LEU A 475 -20.78 -27.43 5.80
N MET A 476 -19.71 -27.42 6.60
CA MET A 476 -19.00 -26.21 7.02
C MET A 476 -18.37 -25.47 5.83
N TYR A 477 -17.69 -26.18 4.92
CA TYR A 477 -17.16 -25.57 3.70
C TYR A 477 -18.26 -25.02 2.79
N GLY A 478 -19.38 -25.74 2.64
CA GLY A 478 -20.55 -25.26 1.91
C GLY A 478 -21.16 -24.00 2.54
N ALA A 479 -21.14 -23.91 3.87
CA ALA A 479 -21.65 -22.76 4.62
C ALA A 479 -20.72 -21.54 4.52
N ALA A 480 -19.41 -21.72 4.68
CA ALA A 480 -18.39 -20.69 4.47
C ALA A 480 -18.46 -20.12 3.05
N GLY A 481 -18.59 -21.00 2.04
CA GLY A 481 -18.73 -20.63 0.63
C GLY A 481 -20.10 -20.08 0.24
N ALA A 482 -21.04 -19.94 1.18
CA ALA A 482 -22.39 -19.43 0.94
C ALA A 482 -23.23 -20.26 -0.07
N HIS A 483 -22.93 -21.55 -0.21
CA HIS A 483 -23.51 -22.44 -1.22
C HIS A 483 -24.84 -23.04 -0.76
N LEU A 484 -25.91 -22.24 -0.75
CA LEU A 484 -27.23 -22.61 -0.24
C LEU A 484 -27.74 -23.97 -0.75
N GLY A 485 -27.60 -24.25 -2.05
CA GLY A 485 -28.05 -25.51 -2.65
C GLY A 485 -27.29 -26.72 -2.11
N VAL A 486 -25.97 -26.59 -1.93
CA VAL A 486 -25.11 -27.63 -1.35
C VAL A 486 -25.49 -27.87 0.11
N VAL A 487 -25.56 -26.80 0.92
CA VAL A 487 -25.95 -26.88 2.34
C VAL A 487 -27.33 -27.54 2.50
N GLN A 488 -28.30 -27.14 1.66
CA GLN A 488 -29.65 -27.71 1.67
C GLN A 488 -29.66 -29.20 1.36
N TYR A 489 -28.85 -29.65 0.40
CA TYR A 489 -28.77 -31.06 0.04
C TYR A 489 -28.01 -31.87 1.10
N LEU A 490 -26.90 -31.37 1.62
CA LEU A 490 -26.13 -32.08 2.66
C LEU A 490 -26.96 -32.29 3.93
N LEU A 491 -27.80 -31.34 4.33
CA LEU A 491 -28.71 -31.46 5.48
C LEU A 491 -29.93 -32.37 5.21
N ASP A 492 -30.27 -32.60 3.94
CA ASP A 492 -31.47 -33.35 3.54
C ASP A 492 -31.26 -34.05 2.18
N PRO A 493 -30.39 -35.08 2.12
CA PRO A 493 -30.00 -35.73 0.86
C PRO A 493 -31.11 -36.61 0.25
N GLY A 494 -32.23 -36.80 0.96
CA GLY A 494 -33.36 -37.63 0.53
C GLY A 494 -33.47 -38.98 1.26
N LYS A 495 -34.39 -39.84 0.80
CA LYS A 495 -34.77 -41.07 1.53
C LYS A 495 -33.64 -42.10 1.54
N GLY A 496 -33.21 -42.49 2.73
CA GLY A 496 -32.28 -43.60 2.96
C GLY A 496 -30.83 -43.20 3.26
N THR A 497 -30.52 -41.90 3.19
CA THR A 497 -29.21 -41.35 3.55
C THR A 497 -29.38 -40.39 4.73
N THR A 498 -28.59 -40.58 5.79
CA THR A 498 -28.56 -39.64 6.92
C THR A 498 -27.93 -38.33 6.46
N GLY A 499 -28.58 -37.19 6.70
CA GLY A 499 -28.03 -35.88 6.42
C GLY A 499 -26.86 -35.50 7.34
N ALA A 500 -26.22 -34.39 7.02
CA ALA A 500 -25.10 -33.86 7.78
C ALA A 500 -25.51 -33.45 9.21
N GLU A 501 -24.62 -33.67 10.18
CA GLU A 501 -24.80 -33.25 11.57
C GLU A 501 -24.69 -31.71 11.67
N VAL A 502 -25.84 -31.03 11.83
CA VAL A 502 -25.93 -29.56 11.76
C VAL A 502 -25.10 -28.82 12.82
N ASN A 503 -24.89 -29.44 13.99
CA ASN A 503 -24.20 -28.87 15.15
C ASN A 503 -22.81 -29.48 15.38
N GLN A 504 -22.26 -30.15 14.37
CA GLN A 504 -20.89 -30.63 14.46
C GLN A 504 -19.94 -29.44 14.63
N LEU A 505 -18.92 -29.62 15.48
CA LEU A 505 -17.89 -28.63 15.74
C LEU A 505 -16.55 -29.13 15.23
N HIS A 506 -15.80 -28.25 14.57
CA HIS A 506 -14.42 -28.55 14.18
C HIS A 506 -13.48 -28.36 15.38
N VAL A 507 -12.18 -28.65 15.24
CA VAL A 507 -11.26 -28.68 16.38
C VAL A 507 -11.07 -27.34 17.07
N HIS A 508 -11.42 -26.21 16.45
CA HIS A 508 -11.41 -24.91 17.11
C HIS A 508 -12.76 -24.51 17.71
N GLY A 509 -13.80 -25.36 17.61
CA GLY A 509 -15.11 -25.14 18.21
C GLY A 509 -16.11 -24.39 17.33
N GLY A 510 -15.75 -24.03 16.09
CA GLY A 510 -16.69 -23.44 15.14
C GLY A 510 -17.65 -24.47 14.55
N SER A 511 -18.84 -24.01 14.16
CA SER A 511 -19.90 -24.79 13.53
C SER A 511 -20.21 -24.27 12.13
N ALA A 512 -20.99 -25.02 11.33
CA ALA A 512 -21.45 -24.53 10.03
C ALA A 512 -22.24 -23.20 10.13
N LEU A 513 -22.93 -22.96 11.25
CA LEU A 513 -23.61 -21.68 11.49
C LEU A 513 -22.62 -20.54 11.72
N MET A 514 -21.52 -20.80 12.43
CA MET A 514 -20.45 -19.82 12.61
C MET A 514 -19.79 -19.47 11.27
N GLU A 515 -19.49 -20.47 10.43
CA GLU A 515 -18.95 -20.26 9.08
C GLU A 515 -19.89 -19.43 8.19
N ALA A 516 -21.20 -19.71 8.24
CA ALA A 516 -22.20 -18.92 7.54
C ALA A 516 -22.32 -17.48 8.08
N SER A 517 -22.05 -17.29 9.38
CA SER A 517 -22.08 -15.98 10.04
C SER A 517 -20.87 -15.14 9.64
N THR A 518 -19.68 -15.74 9.52
CA THR A 518 -18.47 -15.11 8.98
C THR A 518 -18.67 -14.64 7.53
N SER A 519 -19.31 -15.45 6.69
CA SER A 519 -19.62 -15.07 5.30
C SER A 519 -20.81 -14.11 5.15
N GLY A 520 -21.59 -13.89 6.21
CA GLY A 520 -22.76 -13.01 6.21
C GLY A 520 -23.95 -13.55 5.40
N ASN A 521 -23.94 -14.81 4.98
CA ASN A 521 -24.98 -15.34 4.11
C ASN A 521 -26.27 -15.66 4.88
N VAL A 522 -27.18 -14.69 4.88
CA VAL A 522 -28.49 -14.76 5.57
C VAL A 522 -29.34 -15.96 5.12
N SER A 523 -29.24 -16.39 3.87
CA SER A 523 -30.04 -17.52 3.38
C SER A 523 -29.57 -18.85 3.97
N VAL A 524 -28.25 -19.06 4.02
CA VAL A 524 -27.62 -20.22 4.65
C VAL A 524 -27.84 -20.19 6.16
N ILE A 525 -27.68 -19.04 6.82
CA ILE A 525 -27.96 -18.87 8.26
C ILE A 525 -29.40 -19.29 8.58
N ASN A 526 -30.39 -18.75 7.86
CA ASN A 526 -31.80 -19.10 8.07
C ASN A 526 -32.07 -20.59 7.85
N LEU A 527 -31.44 -21.20 6.85
CA LEU A 527 -31.57 -22.63 6.58
C LEU A 527 -31.00 -23.46 7.74
N LEU A 528 -29.79 -23.14 8.21
CA LEU A 528 -29.14 -23.84 9.31
C LEU A 528 -29.95 -23.72 10.60
N LEU A 529 -30.41 -22.52 10.95
CA LEU A 529 -31.28 -22.27 12.10
C LEU A 529 -32.60 -23.07 11.99
N LYS A 530 -33.23 -23.07 10.81
CA LYS A 530 -34.44 -23.88 10.54
C LYS A 530 -34.18 -25.38 10.71
N LYS A 531 -32.96 -25.85 10.44
CA LYS A 531 -32.53 -27.24 10.61
C LYS A 531 -32.00 -27.55 12.02
N GLY A 532 -32.12 -26.62 12.97
CA GLY A 532 -31.79 -26.82 14.38
C GLY A 532 -30.34 -26.49 14.74
N ALA A 533 -29.67 -25.64 13.95
CA ALA A 533 -28.36 -25.12 14.33
C ALA A 533 -28.44 -24.33 15.64
N ASP A 534 -27.52 -24.61 16.56
CA ASP A 534 -27.42 -23.93 17.85
C ASP A 534 -26.76 -22.56 17.67
N VAL A 535 -27.56 -21.52 17.87
CA VAL A 535 -27.13 -20.13 17.76
C VAL A 535 -26.21 -19.68 18.90
N SER A 536 -26.19 -20.42 20.02
CA SER A 536 -25.41 -20.11 21.21
C SER A 536 -23.99 -20.67 21.21
N VAL A 537 -23.59 -21.37 20.14
CA VAL A 537 -22.25 -21.96 20.00
C VAL A 537 -21.16 -20.89 20.12
N THR A 538 -20.11 -21.25 20.86
CA THR A 538 -18.86 -20.52 20.95
C THR A 538 -17.69 -21.39 20.50
N ASP A 539 -16.70 -20.77 19.85
CA ASP A 539 -15.44 -21.43 19.56
C ASP A 539 -14.55 -21.55 20.83
N LYS A 540 -13.33 -22.07 20.68
CA LYS A 540 -12.35 -22.21 21.78
C LYS A 540 -11.91 -20.87 22.38
N ASP A 541 -12.02 -19.79 21.63
CA ASP A 541 -11.74 -18.43 22.08
C ASP A 541 -12.98 -17.73 22.64
N GLY A 542 -14.09 -18.46 22.80
CA GLY A 542 -15.36 -17.94 23.34
C GLY A 542 -16.10 -17.04 22.35
N VAL A 543 -15.69 -16.98 21.08
CA VAL A 543 -16.32 -16.17 20.04
C VAL A 543 -17.63 -16.81 19.64
N THR A 544 -18.72 -16.04 19.71
CA THR A 544 -20.06 -16.49 19.31
C THR A 544 -20.31 -16.28 17.82
N THR A 545 -21.32 -16.95 17.26
CA THR A 545 -21.81 -16.70 15.88
C THR A 545 -22.16 -15.22 15.64
N LEU A 546 -22.73 -14.55 16.64
CA LEU A 546 -23.04 -13.12 16.59
C LEU A 546 -21.78 -12.25 16.54
N MET A 547 -20.75 -12.58 17.34
CA MET A 547 -19.46 -11.88 17.29
C MET A 547 -18.78 -12.03 15.94
N SER A 548 -18.79 -13.24 15.35
CA SER A 548 -18.26 -13.46 14.00
C SER A 548 -18.99 -12.63 12.94
N ALA A 549 -20.32 -12.58 12.97
CA ALA A 549 -21.08 -11.71 12.06
C ALA A 549 -20.81 -10.22 12.31
N ALA A 550 -20.66 -9.82 13.58
CA ALA A 550 -20.45 -8.44 13.98
C ALA A 550 -19.06 -7.92 13.59
N SER A 551 -18.02 -8.74 13.71
CA SER A 551 -16.64 -8.42 13.35
C SER A 551 -16.40 -8.32 11.83
N HIS A 552 -17.38 -8.67 11.01
CA HIS A 552 -17.34 -8.58 9.55
C HIS A 552 -18.41 -7.64 8.97
N GLY A 553 -19.14 -6.91 9.82
CA GLY A 553 -20.08 -5.88 9.39
C GLY A 553 -21.41 -6.40 8.86
N HIS A 554 -21.75 -7.68 9.09
CA HIS A 554 -22.94 -8.31 8.52
C HIS A 554 -24.19 -7.98 9.33
N ALA A 555 -24.69 -6.74 9.24
CA ALA A 555 -25.83 -6.25 10.03
C ALA A 555 -27.10 -7.10 9.87
N GLN A 556 -27.41 -7.55 8.65
CA GLN A 556 -28.59 -8.40 8.45
C GLN A 556 -28.40 -9.81 9.02
N ALA A 557 -27.18 -10.37 8.99
CA ALA A 557 -26.88 -11.64 9.65
C ALA A 557 -27.02 -11.49 11.18
N CYS A 558 -26.44 -10.43 11.76
CA CYS A 558 -26.59 -10.10 13.18
C CYS A 558 -28.07 -10.00 13.58
N ARG A 559 -28.89 -9.35 12.74
CA ARG A 559 -30.34 -9.22 12.98
C ARG A 559 -31.01 -10.59 13.06
N VAL A 560 -30.77 -11.46 12.08
CA VAL A 560 -31.35 -12.81 12.03
C VAL A 560 -30.88 -13.67 13.19
N LEU A 561 -29.59 -13.61 13.55
CA LEU A 561 -29.03 -14.34 14.68
C LEU A 561 -29.67 -13.89 16.00
N LEU A 562 -29.81 -12.58 16.21
CA LEU A 562 -30.47 -12.02 17.40
C LEU A 562 -31.97 -12.38 17.44
N ASP A 563 -32.66 -12.34 16.31
CA ASP A 563 -34.07 -12.75 16.22
C ASP A 563 -34.25 -14.25 16.52
N ALA A 564 -33.21 -15.06 16.25
CA ALA A 564 -33.14 -16.47 16.60
C ALA A 564 -32.67 -16.74 18.04
N GLY A 565 -32.37 -15.70 18.83
CA GLY A 565 -31.99 -15.82 20.24
C GLY A 565 -30.47 -15.93 20.49
N ALA A 566 -29.63 -15.44 19.57
CA ALA A 566 -28.18 -15.36 19.81
C ALA A 566 -27.88 -14.58 21.11
N PRO A 567 -26.96 -15.06 21.96
CA PRO A 567 -26.69 -14.42 23.24
C PRO A 567 -25.88 -13.12 23.04
N LEU A 568 -26.55 -11.98 23.20
CA LEU A 568 -25.99 -10.64 22.98
C LEU A 568 -24.85 -10.27 23.93
N HIS A 569 -24.92 -10.73 25.18
CA HIS A 569 -24.03 -10.30 26.28
C HIS A 569 -22.93 -11.31 26.61
N THR A 570 -22.78 -12.37 25.81
CA THR A 570 -21.64 -13.28 25.97
C THR A 570 -20.34 -12.52 25.74
N LYS A 571 -19.30 -12.88 26.49
CA LYS A 571 -17.95 -12.36 26.32
C LYS A 571 -17.05 -13.48 25.78
N ALA A 572 -16.20 -13.13 24.82
CA ALA A 572 -15.12 -14.01 24.38
C ALA A 572 -14.13 -14.28 25.54
N SER A 573 -13.25 -15.25 25.37
CA SER A 573 -12.16 -15.57 26.32
C SER A 573 -11.22 -14.40 26.55
N SER A 574 -11.09 -13.49 25.57
CA SER A 574 -10.39 -12.21 25.69
C SER A 574 -11.17 -11.13 26.44
N GLY A 575 -12.47 -11.35 26.72
CA GLY A 575 -13.37 -10.40 27.38
C GLY A 575 -14.23 -9.55 26.43
N GLY A 576 -14.01 -9.64 25.11
CA GLY A 576 -14.72 -8.85 24.10
C GLY A 576 -16.19 -9.24 23.91
N THR A 577 -17.08 -8.26 23.76
CA THR A 577 -18.50 -8.44 23.40
C THR A 577 -18.73 -8.24 21.90
N ALA A 578 -19.86 -8.68 21.34
CA ALA A 578 -20.20 -8.42 19.94
C ALA A 578 -20.16 -6.91 19.57
N LEU A 579 -20.52 -6.03 20.52
CA LEU A 579 -20.44 -4.58 20.35
C LEU A 579 -18.99 -4.11 20.20
N MET A 580 -18.06 -4.67 20.99
CA MET A 580 -16.63 -4.36 20.88
C MET A 580 -16.02 -4.86 19.57
N PHE A 581 -16.39 -6.06 19.11
CA PHE A 581 -15.94 -6.57 17.81
C PHE A 581 -16.40 -5.67 16.66
N ALA A 582 -17.67 -5.25 16.65
CA ALA A 582 -18.20 -4.32 15.66
C ALA A 582 -17.53 -2.93 15.76
N ALA A 583 -17.29 -2.44 16.98
CA ALA A 583 -16.71 -1.13 17.21
C ALA A 583 -15.23 -1.06 16.80
N ALA A 584 -14.44 -2.11 17.10
CA ALA A 584 -13.04 -2.20 16.72
C ALA A 584 -12.87 -2.25 15.19
N ALA A 585 -13.81 -2.86 14.47
CA ALA A 585 -13.79 -2.98 13.01
C ALA A 585 -14.50 -1.83 12.27
N GLY A 586 -15.08 -0.86 13.00
CA GLY A 586 -15.68 0.34 12.40
C GLY A 586 -17.07 0.17 11.79
N TYR A 587 -17.82 -0.89 12.15
CA TYR A 587 -19.12 -1.19 11.53
C TYR A 587 -20.29 -0.50 12.22
N THR A 588 -20.55 0.76 11.85
CA THR A 588 -21.60 1.62 12.42
C THR A 588 -22.99 0.99 12.40
N ASP A 589 -23.39 0.35 11.29
CA ASP A 589 -24.72 -0.26 11.16
C ASP A 589 -24.93 -1.42 12.15
N VAL A 590 -23.87 -2.20 12.39
CA VAL A 590 -23.89 -3.29 13.38
C VAL A 590 -23.90 -2.72 14.78
N VAL A 591 -23.09 -1.70 15.07
CA VAL A 591 -23.07 -1.01 16.37
C VAL A 591 -24.45 -0.46 16.70
N ALA A 592 -25.08 0.26 15.76
CA ALA A 592 -26.42 0.80 15.92
C ALA A 592 -27.46 -0.30 16.19
N LEU A 593 -27.40 -1.41 15.43
CA LEU A 593 -28.27 -2.57 15.66
C LEU A 593 -28.06 -3.19 17.05
N LEU A 594 -26.81 -3.39 17.48
CA LEU A 594 -26.52 -4.01 18.77
C LEU A 594 -27.01 -3.12 19.93
N LEU A 595 -26.82 -1.80 19.82
CA LEU A 595 -27.36 -0.83 20.79
C LEU A 595 -28.90 -0.82 20.79
N GLU A 596 -29.54 -0.83 19.62
CA GLU A 596 -31.01 -0.97 19.47
C GLU A 596 -31.53 -2.22 20.19
N ARG A 597 -30.76 -3.31 20.15
CA ARG A 597 -31.09 -4.60 20.75
C ARG A 597 -30.69 -4.70 22.23
N GLY A 598 -30.18 -3.63 22.82
CA GLY A 598 -29.92 -3.51 24.26
C GLY A 598 -28.49 -3.89 24.69
N ALA A 599 -27.50 -3.88 23.79
CA ALA A 599 -26.11 -4.11 24.15
C ALA A 599 -25.64 -3.09 25.20
N HIS A 600 -24.89 -3.57 26.20
CA HIS A 600 -24.35 -2.70 27.24
C HIS A 600 -23.14 -1.92 26.70
N VAL A 601 -23.34 -0.63 26.47
CA VAL A 601 -22.34 0.27 25.86
C VAL A 601 -21.06 0.42 26.69
N ASN A 602 -21.18 0.29 28.02
CA ASN A 602 -20.08 0.46 28.98
C ASN A 602 -19.56 -0.87 29.55
N ASP A 603 -19.84 -2.00 28.88
CA ASP A 603 -19.17 -3.25 29.24
C ASP A 603 -17.66 -3.09 29.08
N THR A 604 -16.92 -3.68 30.00
CA THR A 604 -15.45 -3.70 29.98
C THR A 604 -14.93 -5.09 29.63
N VAL A 605 -13.81 -5.10 28.93
CA VAL A 605 -13.03 -6.30 28.67
C VAL A 605 -12.51 -6.87 29.99
N GLN A 606 -12.73 -8.18 30.18
CA GLN A 606 -12.20 -8.97 31.29
C GLN A 606 -11.80 -10.33 30.73
N ALA A 607 -10.50 -10.57 30.53
CA ALA A 607 -10.02 -11.83 29.99
C ALA A 607 -10.08 -12.97 31.00
N SER A 608 -10.36 -14.17 30.49
CA SER A 608 -10.31 -15.41 31.29
C SER A 608 -8.87 -15.73 31.75
N GLU A 609 -8.74 -16.34 32.92
CA GLU A 609 -7.44 -16.83 33.44
C GLU A 609 -6.75 -17.79 32.45
N THR A 610 -7.54 -18.62 31.77
CA THR A 610 -7.04 -19.52 30.72
C THR A 610 -6.47 -18.77 29.53
N TYR A 611 -7.12 -17.68 29.09
CA TYR A 611 -6.63 -16.84 28.01
C TYR A 611 -5.31 -16.17 28.40
N LYS A 612 -5.25 -15.54 29.57
CA LYS A 612 -4.02 -14.92 30.09
C LYS A 612 -2.87 -15.94 30.20
N ALA A 613 -3.16 -17.14 30.69
CA ALA A 613 -2.17 -18.21 30.79
C ALA A 613 -1.67 -18.71 29.41
N ASN A 614 -2.53 -18.73 28.39
CA ASN A 614 -2.14 -19.11 27.03
C ASN A 614 -1.31 -18.01 26.36
N LEU A 615 -1.68 -16.74 26.54
CA LEU A 615 -0.92 -15.58 26.05
C LEU A 615 0.48 -15.52 26.65
N LEU A 616 0.62 -15.82 27.95
CA LEU A 616 1.93 -15.93 28.60
C LEU A 616 2.77 -17.06 28.00
N LYS A 617 2.17 -18.20 27.64
CA LYS A 617 2.90 -19.32 27.00
C LYS A 617 3.37 -18.96 25.60
N SER A 618 2.54 -18.32 24.77
CA SER A 618 2.94 -17.87 23.43
C SER A 618 4.10 -16.87 23.50
N ASN A 619 4.09 -15.98 24.50
CA ASN A 619 5.16 -15.01 24.72
C ASN A 619 6.48 -15.63 25.21
N THR A 620 6.49 -16.91 25.62
CA THR A 620 7.69 -17.63 26.11
C THR A 620 8.25 -18.64 25.11
N GLY A 621 7.71 -18.70 23.88
CA GLY A 621 8.25 -19.55 22.81
C GLY A 621 9.68 -19.14 22.41
N GLU A 622 10.57 -20.13 22.25
CA GLU A 622 12.00 -19.95 21.95
C GLU A 622 12.25 -19.06 20.72
N GLY A 623 12.53 -17.78 20.95
CA GLY A 623 12.92 -16.79 19.95
C GLY A 623 13.17 -15.45 20.61
N ASP A 624 14.42 -15.20 21.02
CA ASP A 624 14.84 -13.97 21.68
C ASP A 624 14.49 -12.72 20.85
N SER A 625 13.50 -11.95 21.31
CA SER A 625 13.38 -10.51 21.09
C SER A 625 12.66 -9.90 22.32
N PRO A 626 13.32 -9.06 23.14
CA PRO A 626 12.71 -8.46 24.33
C PRO A 626 11.84 -7.23 24.01
N MET A 627 11.38 -7.06 22.76
CA MET A 627 10.48 -5.97 22.39
C MET A 627 9.04 -6.46 22.36
N GLY A 628 8.28 -6.07 23.39
CA GLY A 628 6.83 -6.11 23.41
C GLY A 628 6.22 -7.50 23.63
N ALA A 629 6.33 -8.03 24.85
CA ALA A 629 5.41 -9.08 25.26
C ALA A 629 3.98 -8.53 25.12
N GLU A 630 3.15 -9.11 24.26
CA GLU A 630 1.75 -8.73 24.15
C GLU A 630 1.09 -9.01 25.49
N THR A 631 0.78 -7.94 26.22
CA THR A 631 0.05 -8.02 27.49
C THR A 631 -1.39 -7.68 27.18
N HIS A 632 -2.30 -8.51 27.70
CA HIS A 632 -3.72 -8.23 27.60
C HIS A 632 -4.08 -7.12 28.59
N THR A 633 -4.88 -6.15 28.13
CA THR A 633 -5.37 -5.05 28.96
C THR A 633 -6.86 -5.25 29.26
N ASP A 634 -7.17 -5.40 30.55
CA ASP A 634 -8.53 -5.39 31.08
C ASP A 634 -9.06 -3.95 31.21
N GLY A 635 -10.38 -3.79 31.38
CA GLY A 635 -11.02 -2.48 31.58
C GLY A 635 -11.37 -1.74 30.27
N VAL A 636 -10.91 -2.23 29.11
CA VAL A 636 -11.17 -1.63 27.80
C VAL A 636 -12.67 -1.63 27.47
N THR A 637 -13.20 -0.52 26.96
CA THR A 637 -14.61 -0.35 26.54
C THR A 637 -14.79 -0.34 25.01
N SER A 638 -16.03 -0.44 24.53
CA SER A 638 -16.36 -0.28 23.10
C SER A 638 -15.93 1.09 22.54
N LEU A 639 -16.00 2.16 23.35
CA LEU A 639 -15.59 3.50 22.92
C LEU A 639 -14.07 3.60 22.77
N MET A 640 -13.30 2.96 23.66
CA MET A 640 -11.84 2.93 23.57
C MET A 640 -11.37 2.19 22.32
N VAL A 641 -11.91 1.00 22.02
CA VAL A 641 -11.52 0.27 20.81
C VAL A 641 -11.92 1.01 19.53
N ALA A 642 -13.04 1.74 19.53
CA ALA A 642 -13.41 2.60 18.41
C ALA A 642 -12.44 3.77 18.23
N ALA A 643 -11.97 4.37 19.34
CA ALA A 643 -11.01 5.47 19.32
C ALA A 643 -9.61 5.03 18.86
N VAL A 644 -9.18 3.80 19.18
CA VAL A 644 -7.94 3.20 18.66
C VAL A 644 -7.96 3.08 17.13
N GLY A 645 -9.13 2.83 16.54
CA GLY A 645 -9.31 2.76 15.08
C GLY A 645 -9.69 4.09 14.42
N GLY A 646 -9.91 5.16 15.18
CA GLY A 646 -10.39 6.44 14.65
C GLY A 646 -11.80 6.39 14.05
N HIS A 647 -12.63 5.42 14.46
CA HIS A 647 -13.93 5.14 13.84
C HIS A 647 -15.01 6.16 14.26
N MET A 648 -14.99 7.35 13.65
CA MET A 648 -15.80 8.50 14.05
C MET A 648 -17.31 8.23 14.14
N ASP A 649 -17.90 7.55 13.16
CA ASP A 649 -19.34 7.27 13.16
C ASP A 649 -19.73 6.28 14.26
N VAL A 650 -18.88 5.27 14.50
CA VAL A 650 -19.04 4.34 15.62
C VAL A 650 -18.93 5.08 16.95
N MET A 651 -17.92 5.93 17.13
CA MET A 651 -17.74 6.73 18.35
C MET A 651 -18.96 7.61 18.61
N ARG A 652 -19.51 8.25 17.58
CA ARG A 652 -20.77 9.01 17.68
C ARG A 652 -21.92 8.14 18.15
N ALA A 653 -22.15 7.00 17.51
CA ALA A 653 -23.22 6.08 17.88
C ALA A 653 -23.07 5.55 19.32
N LEU A 654 -21.86 5.27 19.77
CA LEU A 654 -21.57 4.81 21.14
C LEU A 654 -21.83 5.91 22.17
N VAL A 655 -21.36 7.14 21.93
CA VAL A 655 -21.60 8.27 22.84
C VAL A 655 -23.08 8.63 22.90
N GLU A 656 -23.78 8.63 21.76
CA GLU A 656 -25.25 8.79 21.72
C GLU A 656 -25.98 7.64 22.44
N GLY A 657 -25.40 6.43 22.40
CA GLY A 657 -25.84 5.26 23.17
C GLY A 657 -25.53 5.30 24.67
N GLY A 658 -24.85 6.35 25.16
CA GLY A 658 -24.53 6.53 26.59
C GLY A 658 -23.17 5.97 27.01
N ALA A 659 -22.20 5.88 26.09
CA ALA A 659 -20.82 5.54 26.43
C ALA A 659 -20.22 6.55 27.42
N ASP A 660 -19.55 6.07 28.45
CA ASP A 660 -18.78 6.89 29.38
C ASP A 660 -17.47 7.34 28.71
N VAL A 661 -17.44 8.62 28.34
CA VAL A 661 -16.30 9.25 27.67
C VAL A 661 -15.07 9.36 28.59
N ARG A 662 -15.25 9.27 29.91
CA ARG A 662 -14.19 9.36 30.92
C ARG A 662 -13.73 8.02 31.48
N ALA A 663 -14.27 6.92 30.97
CA ALA A 663 -13.77 5.61 31.36
C ALA A 663 -12.28 5.47 31.02
N VAL A 664 -11.56 4.77 31.89
CA VAL A 664 -10.15 4.40 31.71
C VAL A 664 -9.99 2.90 31.87
N ASP A 665 -9.05 2.31 31.13
CA ASP A 665 -8.69 0.91 31.29
C ASP A 665 -7.75 0.69 32.49
N ASP A 666 -7.31 -0.55 32.71
CA ASP A 666 -6.43 -0.89 33.84
C ASP A 666 -5.02 -0.27 33.73
N GLN A 667 -4.64 0.27 32.56
CA GLN A 667 -3.41 1.04 32.33
C GLN A 667 -3.65 2.55 32.45
N GLY A 668 -4.88 2.98 32.74
CA GLY A 668 -5.25 4.39 32.82
C GLY A 668 -5.46 5.06 31.46
N LEU A 669 -5.57 4.32 30.36
CA LEU A 669 -5.82 4.90 29.03
C LEU A 669 -7.30 5.14 28.81
N SER A 670 -7.65 6.40 28.50
CA SER A 670 -9.00 6.81 28.09
C SER A 670 -9.19 6.64 26.58
N ALA A 671 -10.44 6.80 26.12
CA ALA A 671 -10.72 6.91 24.69
C ALA A 671 -10.00 8.12 24.05
N LEU A 672 -9.86 9.23 24.79
CA LEU A 672 -9.17 10.43 24.30
C LEU A 672 -7.68 10.14 24.07
N LEU A 673 -7.01 9.53 25.05
CA LEU A 673 -5.60 9.18 24.90
C LEU A 673 -5.36 8.18 23.77
N ASN A 674 -6.27 7.22 23.57
CA ASN A 674 -6.20 6.30 22.43
C ASN A 674 -6.32 7.04 21.09
N ALA A 675 -7.26 8.00 20.96
CA ALA A 675 -7.40 8.82 19.76
C ALA A 675 -6.16 9.70 19.50
N VAL A 676 -5.59 10.30 20.54
CA VAL A 676 -4.36 11.12 20.45
C VAL A 676 -3.17 10.26 20.03
N LYS A 677 -2.96 9.11 20.67
CA LYS A 677 -1.88 8.16 20.31
C LYS A 677 -2.02 7.61 18.89
N GLY A 678 -3.25 7.46 18.41
CA GLY A 678 -3.57 7.06 17.04
C GLY A 678 -3.49 8.19 16.00
N ASN A 679 -3.18 9.43 16.42
CA ASN A 679 -3.18 10.63 15.57
C ASN A 679 -4.55 10.93 14.91
N PHE A 680 -5.65 10.66 15.63
CA PHE A 680 -7.02 10.92 15.17
C PHE A 680 -7.54 12.24 15.77
N GLY A 681 -7.10 13.37 15.21
CA GLY A 681 -7.41 14.71 15.72
C GLY A 681 -8.91 15.04 15.82
N ASP A 682 -9.70 14.64 14.82
CA ASP A 682 -11.16 14.83 14.83
C ASP A 682 -11.85 14.02 15.94
N ALA A 683 -11.36 12.80 16.17
CA ALA A 683 -11.84 11.92 17.23
C ALA A 683 -11.50 12.47 18.61
N ALA A 684 -10.26 12.92 18.80
CA ALA A 684 -9.81 13.57 20.03
C ALA A 684 -10.64 14.83 20.32
N SER A 685 -10.84 15.69 19.30
CA SER A 685 -11.63 16.91 19.41
C SER A 685 -13.08 16.60 19.80
N TYR A 686 -13.71 15.64 19.11
CA TYR A 686 -15.05 15.18 19.43
C TYR A 686 -15.17 14.67 20.87
N LEU A 687 -14.21 13.86 21.35
CA LEU A 687 -14.24 13.32 22.71
C LEU A 687 -14.14 14.44 23.77
N VAL A 688 -13.28 15.45 23.55
CA VAL A 688 -13.19 16.63 24.43
C VAL A 688 -14.51 17.40 24.46
N GLU A 689 -15.14 17.63 23.30
CA GLU A 689 -16.46 18.26 23.22
C GLU A 689 -17.56 17.46 23.94
N LYS A 690 -17.42 16.13 24.00
CA LYS A 690 -18.32 15.23 24.74
C LYS A 690 -17.96 15.05 26.20
N GLY A 691 -16.95 15.77 26.68
CA GLY A 691 -16.62 15.85 28.10
C GLY A 691 -15.48 14.93 28.54
N ALA A 692 -14.66 14.40 27.63
CA ALA A 692 -13.37 13.79 28.00
C ALA A 692 -12.54 14.77 28.86
N ASP A 693 -11.69 14.25 29.75
CA ASP A 693 -10.84 15.10 30.57
C ASP A 693 -9.71 15.70 29.71
N ALA A 694 -9.75 17.03 29.53
CA ALA A 694 -8.72 17.75 28.79
C ALA A 694 -7.34 17.72 29.49
N ASN A 695 -7.28 17.21 30.72
CA ASN A 695 -6.07 17.05 31.53
C ASN A 695 -5.56 15.61 31.57
N ASP A 696 -6.10 14.71 30.74
CA ASP A 696 -5.56 13.36 30.62
C ASP A 696 -4.06 13.43 30.31
N VAL A 697 -3.28 12.60 31.01
CA VAL A 697 -1.82 12.54 30.88
C VAL A 697 -1.46 11.17 30.34
N TYR A 698 -0.61 11.12 29.32
CA TYR A 698 0.02 9.87 28.90
C TYR A 698 1.51 9.91 29.17
N VAL A 699 2.08 8.71 29.34
CA VAL A 699 3.52 8.49 29.46
C VAL A 699 3.99 7.93 28.13
N ASP A 700 5.06 8.52 27.58
CA ASP A 700 5.68 8.03 26.34
C ASP A 700 6.60 6.83 26.61
N GLU A 701 7.30 6.36 25.58
CA GLU A 701 8.25 5.24 25.71
C GLU A 701 9.49 5.61 26.55
N GLY A 702 9.80 6.90 26.67
CA GLY A 702 10.90 7.45 27.49
C GLY A 702 10.57 7.51 28.98
N GLY A 703 9.29 7.43 29.34
CA GLY A 703 8.83 7.61 30.72
C GLY A 703 8.41 9.04 31.03
N ASP A 704 8.39 9.92 30.03
CA ASP A 704 8.08 11.33 30.18
C ASP A 704 6.57 11.54 30.21
N ARG A 705 6.11 12.42 31.09
CA ARG A 705 4.68 12.71 31.27
C ARG A 705 4.27 13.85 30.35
N HIS A 706 3.30 13.60 29.49
CA HIS A 706 2.83 14.55 28.50
C HIS A 706 1.50 15.21 28.90
N SER A 707 1.47 16.54 28.83
CA SER A 707 0.22 17.32 28.91
C SER A 707 -0.32 17.52 27.50
N LEU A 708 -1.58 17.17 27.28
CA LEU A 708 -2.24 17.35 25.98
C LEU A 708 -2.20 18.80 25.50
N LEU A 709 -2.36 19.77 26.41
CA LEU A 709 -2.32 21.18 26.06
C LEU A 709 -0.91 21.60 25.63
N MET A 710 0.12 21.17 26.36
CA MET A 710 1.50 21.50 26.04
C MET A 710 1.92 20.86 24.70
N ASP A 711 1.60 19.59 24.51
CA ASP A 711 1.85 18.88 23.24
C ASP A 711 1.15 19.56 22.07
N ALA A 712 -0.13 19.94 22.22
CA ALA A 712 -0.89 20.64 21.18
C ALA A 712 -0.25 21.99 20.78
N ILE A 713 0.31 22.72 21.75
CA ILE A 713 1.05 23.97 21.50
C ILE A 713 2.40 23.68 20.81
N ILE A 714 3.12 22.63 21.24
CA ILE A 714 4.41 22.24 20.66
C ILE A 714 4.27 21.88 19.18
N VAL A 715 3.20 21.16 18.82
CA VAL A 715 2.90 20.79 17.42
C VAL A 715 2.07 21.85 16.68
N GLU A 716 1.86 23.02 17.29
CA GLU A 716 1.17 24.18 16.71
C GLU A 716 -0.29 23.90 16.27
N ASN A 717 -0.97 22.95 16.92
CA ASN A 717 -2.37 22.64 16.70
C ASN A 717 -3.27 23.63 17.48
N VAL A 718 -3.42 24.84 16.93
CA VAL A 718 -4.23 25.92 17.52
C VAL A 718 -5.67 25.48 17.81
N PRO A 719 -6.42 24.84 16.88
CA PRO A 719 -7.82 24.48 17.14
C PRO A 719 -7.98 23.51 18.32
N PHE A 720 -7.11 22.51 18.43
CA PHE A 720 -7.18 21.54 19.52
C PHE A 720 -6.72 22.15 20.85
N ALA A 721 -5.65 22.95 20.86
CA ALA A 721 -5.22 23.67 22.06
C ALA A 721 -6.31 24.62 22.58
N GLU A 722 -6.96 25.36 21.68
CA GLU A 722 -8.09 26.24 22.02
C GLU A 722 -9.25 25.43 22.62
N LEU A 723 -9.58 24.28 22.02
CA LEU A 723 -10.62 23.39 22.50
C LEU A 723 -10.33 22.86 23.91
N LEU A 724 -9.09 22.42 24.16
CA LEU A 724 -8.63 21.93 25.46
C LEU A 724 -8.77 23.01 26.55
N VAL A 725 -8.30 24.24 26.29
CA VAL A 725 -8.42 25.37 27.24
C VAL A 725 -9.88 25.71 27.53
N LYS A 726 -10.75 25.68 26.50
CA LYS A 726 -12.19 25.92 26.67
C LYS A 726 -12.84 24.85 27.56
N HIS A 727 -12.36 23.61 27.50
CA HIS A 727 -12.88 22.46 28.27
C HIS A 727 -12.12 22.19 29.58
N GLY A 728 -11.31 23.14 30.05
CA GLY A 728 -10.75 23.11 31.40
C GLY A 728 -9.38 22.43 31.51
N ALA A 729 -8.59 22.41 30.43
CA ALA A 729 -7.17 22.10 30.53
C ALA A 729 -6.45 23.05 31.50
N ASP A 730 -5.52 22.51 32.29
CA ASP A 730 -4.68 23.25 33.21
C ASP A 730 -3.68 24.10 32.41
N VAL A 731 -3.80 25.40 32.56
CA VAL A 731 -2.97 26.39 31.87
C VAL A 731 -1.65 26.67 32.59
N ASN A 732 -1.45 26.14 33.80
CA ASN A 732 -0.25 26.35 34.60
C ASN A 732 0.74 25.19 34.51
N VAL A 733 0.59 24.31 33.50
CA VAL A 733 1.53 23.22 33.27
C VAL A 733 2.88 23.76 32.84
N THR A 734 3.94 23.12 33.36
CA THR A 734 5.33 23.33 32.99
C THR A 734 5.97 22.04 32.50
N ASP A 735 6.92 22.13 31.58
CA ASP A 735 7.80 21.02 31.24
C ASP A 735 8.93 20.81 32.28
N GLU A 736 9.86 19.90 31.99
CA GLU A 736 10.99 19.58 32.87
C GLU A 736 11.99 20.73 33.05
N GLN A 737 11.99 21.72 32.16
CA GLN A 737 12.83 22.93 32.23
C GLN A 737 12.06 24.12 32.82
N GLY A 738 10.89 23.89 33.40
CA GLY A 738 10.03 24.92 33.97
C GLY A 738 9.36 25.82 32.93
N VAL A 739 9.43 25.50 31.63
CA VAL A 739 8.77 26.29 30.58
C VAL A 739 7.27 26.15 30.74
N THR A 740 6.60 27.26 31.04
CA THR A 740 5.15 27.28 31.22
C THR A 740 4.41 27.22 29.89
N THR A 741 3.15 26.79 29.94
CA THR A 741 2.21 26.84 28.80
C THR A 741 2.20 28.21 28.13
N LEU A 742 2.18 29.30 28.91
CA LEU A 742 2.20 30.66 28.38
C LEU A 742 3.54 31.02 27.71
N ILE A 743 4.68 30.61 28.29
CA ILE A 743 6.00 30.84 27.68
C ILE A 743 6.07 30.13 26.32
N GLN A 744 5.63 28.88 26.26
CA GLN A 744 5.66 28.09 25.03
C GLN A 744 4.73 28.66 23.95
N ALA A 745 3.49 29.03 24.30
CA ALA A 745 2.55 29.65 23.37
C ALA A 745 3.06 31.02 22.86
N ALA A 746 3.69 31.80 23.74
CA ALA A 746 4.30 33.08 23.42
C ALA A 746 5.49 32.93 22.47
N HIS A 747 6.35 31.93 22.69
CA HIS A 747 7.47 31.61 21.80
C HIS A 747 6.97 31.21 20.39
N ARG A 748 5.91 30.42 20.30
CA ARG A 748 5.32 29.92 19.04
C ARG A 748 4.43 30.93 18.30
N GLY A 749 4.19 32.12 18.86
CA GLY A 749 3.34 33.13 18.21
C GLY A 749 1.84 32.82 18.23
N MET A 750 1.39 31.94 19.13
CA MET A 750 -0.01 31.51 19.21
C MET A 750 -0.87 32.52 19.99
N LEU A 751 -1.14 33.69 19.38
CA LEU A 751 -1.85 34.80 20.01
C LEU A 751 -3.20 34.39 20.64
N VAL A 752 -4.02 33.63 19.91
CA VAL A 752 -5.33 33.17 20.39
C VAL A 752 -5.20 32.34 21.67
N ILE A 753 -4.19 31.45 21.74
CA ILE A 753 -3.95 30.63 22.93
C ILE A 753 -3.47 31.50 24.07
N CYS A 754 -2.51 32.41 23.84
CA CYS A 754 -2.06 33.38 24.84
C CYS A 754 -3.21 34.20 25.44
N GLU A 755 -4.14 34.67 24.60
CA GLU A 755 -5.34 35.39 25.05
C GLU A 755 -6.20 34.53 25.97
N LEU A 756 -6.49 33.30 25.55
CA LEU A 756 -7.33 32.37 26.31
C LEU A 756 -6.71 31.98 27.65
N VAL A 757 -5.42 31.63 27.68
CA VAL A 757 -4.77 31.22 28.94
C VAL A 757 -4.62 32.39 29.93
N VAL A 758 -4.41 33.62 29.43
CA VAL A 758 -4.43 34.84 30.25
C VAL A 758 -5.82 35.07 30.85
N GLU A 759 -6.89 34.88 30.07
CA GLU A 759 -8.27 34.98 30.58
C GLU A 759 -8.60 33.92 31.63
N LYS A 760 -7.98 32.74 31.55
CA LYS A 760 -8.11 31.66 32.54
C LYS A 760 -7.25 31.85 33.79
N GLY A 761 -6.45 32.92 33.86
CA GLY A 761 -5.68 33.28 35.04
C GLY A 761 -4.35 32.56 35.17
N VAL A 762 -3.67 32.27 34.06
CA VAL A 762 -2.27 31.78 34.07
C VAL A 762 -1.35 32.76 34.80
N ASP A 763 -0.32 32.25 35.49
CA ASP A 763 0.70 33.10 36.08
C ASP A 763 1.60 33.72 35.00
N VAL A 764 1.34 34.99 34.69
CA VAL A 764 2.08 35.79 33.71
C VAL A 764 3.53 36.07 34.14
N ALA A 765 3.80 36.07 35.44
CA ALA A 765 5.11 36.36 36.00
C ALA A 765 5.99 35.11 36.16
N ALA A 766 5.43 33.92 35.91
CA ALA A 766 6.15 32.67 36.00
C ALA A 766 7.33 32.64 35.01
N LYS A 767 8.41 32.01 35.47
CA LYS A 767 9.69 31.93 34.75
C LYS A 767 10.06 30.48 34.52
N SER A 768 10.69 30.20 33.38
CA SER A 768 11.39 28.94 33.20
C SER A 768 12.57 28.81 34.16
N ASP A 769 13.21 27.63 34.17
CA ASP A 769 14.42 27.42 34.93
C ASP A 769 15.48 28.46 34.56
N ASP A 770 15.59 28.87 33.30
CA ASP A 770 16.52 29.91 32.85
C ASP A 770 16.07 31.35 33.12
N GLY A 771 14.98 31.53 33.87
CA GLY A 771 14.44 32.83 34.23
C GLY A 771 13.62 33.50 33.13
N ILE A 772 13.40 32.83 32.00
CA ILE A 772 12.71 33.38 30.83
C ILE A 772 11.22 33.55 31.16
N THR A 773 10.68 34.74 30.91
CA THR A 773 9.24 35.02 30.99
C THR A 773 8.59 34.90 29.62
N ALA A 774 7.26 34.79 29.58
CA ALA A 774 6.51 34.78 28.32
C ALA A 774 6.74 36.06 27.50
N LEU A 775 6.97 37.20 28.17
CA LEU A 775 7.28 38.47 27.51
C LEU A 775 8.65 38.42 26.82
N ILE A 776 9.68 37.85 27.48
CA ILE A 776 11.01 37.67 26.88
C ILE A 776 10.93 36.73 25.68
N ALA A 777 10.19 35.61 25.80
CA ALA A 777 9.99 34.66 24.72
C ALA A 777 9.29 35.29 23.49
N ALA A 778 8.16 35.96 23.68
CA ALA A 778 7.45 36.67 22.59
C ALA A 778 8.32 37.76 21.96
N ALA A 779 9.11 38.47 22.78
CA ALA A 779 9.98 39.54 22.30
C ALA A 779 11.18 39.02 21.51
N SER A 780 11.75 37.87 21.89
CA SER A 780 12.83 37.18 21.16
C SER A 780 12.38 36.71 19.77
N GLU A 781 11.13 36.25 19.66
CA GLU A 781 10.60 35.68 18.42
C GLU A 781 9.79 36.69 17.58
N GLY A 782 9.64 37.94 18.04
CA GLY A 782 9.08 39.04 17.26
C GLY A 782 7.55 39.14 17.27
N HIS A 783 6.87 38.50 18.23
CA HIS A 783 5.41 38.41 18.28
C HIS A 783 4.77 39.66 18.90
N ALA A 784 4.75 40.77 18.17
CA ALA A 784 4.28 42.08 18.66
C ALA A 784 2.86 42.06 19.24
N GLY A 785 1.93 41.31 18.64
CA GLY A 785 0.56 41.17 19.18
C GLY A 785 0.52 40.53 20.57
N ILE A 786 1.38 39.53 20.82
CA ILE A 786 1.47 38.87 22.13
C ILE A 786 2.15 39.81 23.14
N VAL A 787 3.16 40.56 22.73
CA VAL A 787 3.80 41.58 23.57
C VAL A 787 2.78 42.64 24.02
N GLU A 788 1.96 43.14 23.12
CA GLU A 788 0.88 44.09 23.44
C GLU A 788 -0.17 43.48 24.39
N LEU A 789 -0.55 42.22 24.18
CA LEU A 789 -1.44 41.49 25.08
C LEU A 789 -0.86 41.38 26.50
N LEU A 790 0.40 40.94 26.60
CA LEU A 790 1.07 40.69 27.88
C LEU A 790 1.27 41.98 28.68
N LEU A 791 1.70 43.06 28.02
CA LEU A 791 1.93 44.35 28.68
C LEU A 791 0.61 45.07 28.99
N GLY A 792 -0.29 45.15 28.02
CA GLY A 792 -1.52 45.94 28.14
C GLY A 792 -2.60 45.26 28.98
N LYS A 793 -2.94 44.00 28.65
CA LYS A 793 -4.04 43.28 29.30
C LYS A 793 -3.55 42.48 30.51
N ALA A 794 -2.45 41.76 30.37
CA ALA A 794 -1.93 40.85 31.38
C ALA A 794 -1.05 41.55 32.44
N LYS A 795 -0.66 42.81 32.21
CA LYS A 795 0.19 43.63 33.09
C LYS A 795 1.52 42.95 33.44
N ALA A 796 2.14 42.28 32.47
CA ALA A 796 3.49 41.75 32.60
C ALA A 796 4.49 42.86 32.91
N ASP A 797 5.48 42.57 33.76
CA ASP A 797 6.56 43.50 34.05
C ASP A 797 7.47 43.66 32.81
N PRO A 798 7.53 44.83 32.16
CA PRO A 798 8.37 45.05 30.98
C PRO A 798 9.87 44.92 31.28
N ASP A 799 10.22 45.02 32.56
CA ASP A 799 11.57 45.09 33.08
C ASP A 799 12.04 43.78 33.73
N ALA A 800 11.23 42.72 33.63
CA ALA A 800 11.57 41.39 34.11
C ALA A 800 12.83 40.85 33.41
N LYS A 801 13.70 40.22 34.20
CA LYS A 801 14.99 39.67 33.76
C LYS A 801 15.01 38.15 33.80
N ASP A 802 15.71 37.55 32.83
CA ASP A 802 16.16 36.16 32.89
C ASP A 802 17.38 35.98 33.81
N LYS A 803 17.95 34.76 33.85
CA LYS A 803 19.15 34.46 34.65
C LYS A 803 20.38 35.28 34.25
N ASP A 804 20.50 35.64 32.98
CA ASP A 804 21.61 36.44 32.45
C ASP A 804 21.38 37.94 32.66
N GLY A 805 20.25 38.33 33.25
CA GLY A 805 19.87 39.71 33.45
C GLY A 805 19.26 40.37 32.21
N THR A 806 18.99 39.60 31.16
CA THR A 806 18.46 40.08 29.87
C THR A 806 16.97 40.40 29.99
N THR A 807 16.55 41.55 29.47
CA THR A 807 15.14 41.96 29.41
C THR A 807 14.53 41.71 28.03
N ALA A 808 13.21 41.76 27.92
CA ALA A 808 12.50 41.66 26.65
C ALA A 808 12.96 42.73 25.63
N LEU A 809 13.28 43.93 26.11
CA LEU A 809 13.78 45.02 25.27
C LEU A 809 15.16 44.71 24.69
N MET A 810 16.06 44.10 25.47
CA MET A 810 17.37 43.67 25.00
C MET A 810 17.24 42.56 23.93
N ALA A 811 16.41 41.55 24.18
CA ALA A 811 16.18 40.44 23.27
C ALA A 811 15.60 40.89 21.91
N ALA A 812 14.59 41.78 21.94
CA ALA A 812 14.01 42.34 20.72
C ALA A 812 15.00 43.23 19.95
N SER A 813 15.84 43.98 20.66
CA SER A 813 16.79 44.93 20.06
C SER A 813 17.90 44.25 19.26
N VAL A 814 18.44 43.12 19.76
CA VAL A 814 19.50 42.38 19.04
C VAL A 814 18.97 41.61 17.83
N ARG A 815 17.71 41.16 17.87
CA ARG A 815 17.09 40.37 16.79
C ARG A 815 16.38 41.20 15.72
N GLY A 816 16.32 42.53 15.88
CA GLY A 816 15.75 43.41 14.87
C GLY A 816 14.22 43.55 14.92
N HIS A 817 13.59 43.23 16.04
CA HIS A 817 12.12 43.25 16.15
C HIS A 817 11.58 44.65 16.48
N LYS A 818 11.59 45.55 15.50
CA LYS A 818 11.25 46.98 15.69
C LYS A 818 9.87 47.21 16.29
N ASP A 819 8.84 46.50 15.83
CA ASP A 819 7.47 46.69 16.30
C ASP A 819 7.32 46.26 17.78
N VAL A 820 8.06 45.23 18.19
CA VAL A 820 8.16 44.80 19.59
C VAL A 820 8.88 45.85 20.44
N VAL A 821 9.99 46.40 19.94
CA VAL A 821 10.72 47.48 20.63
C VAL A 821 9.79 48.68 20.86
N ASP A 822 9.04 49.09 19.85
CA ASP A 822 8.08 50.20 20.00
C ASP A 822 6.99 49.89 21.02
N ALA A 823 6.45 48.67 21.02
CA ALA A 823 5.48 48.25 22.02
C ALA A 823 6.06 48.32 23.45
N LEU A 824 7.25 47.78 23.67
CA LEU A 824 7.92 47.80 24.98
C LEU A 824 8.20 49.23 25.46
N LEU A 825 8.66 50.13 24.57
CA LEU A 825 8.90 51.53 24.89
C LEU A 825 7.59 52.27 25.24
N ARG A 826 6.50 52.01 24.52
CA ARG A 826 5.17 52.59 24.82
C ARG A 826 4.66 52.19 26.21
N HIS A 827 4.97 50.97 26.64
CA HIS A 827 4.59 50.45 27.97
C HIS A 827 5.65 50.73 29.04
N GLY A 828 6.64 51.58 28.76
CA GLY A 828 7.55 52.12 29.76
C GLY A 828 8.73 51.21 30.15
N ALA A 829 9.15 50.31 29.26
CA ALA A 829 10.37 49.51 29.47
C ALA A 829 11.59 50.42 29.69
N ASN A 830 12.41 50.10 30.69
CA ASN A 830 13.59 50.88 31.01
C ASN A 830 14.72 50.59 30.00
N VAL A 831 15.05 51.61 29.21
CA VAL A 831 16.05 51.55 28.14
C VAL A 831 17.49 51.36 28.63
N ASP A 832 17.77 51.72 29.88
CA ASP A 832 19.11 51.76 30.48
C ASP A 832 19.39 50.59 31.43
N GLN A 833 18.50 49.58 31.45
CA GLN A 833 18.79 48.35 32.17
C GLN A 833 20.06 47.69 31.65
N GLN A 834 20.83 47.11 32.56
CA GLN A 834 22.01 46.31 32.25
C GLN A 834 21.79 44.84 32.63
N ASN A 835 22.25 43.93 31.76
CA ASN A 835 22.34 42.51 32.05
C ASN A 835 23.60 42.20 32.92
N LEU A 836 23.92 40.93 33.19
CA LEU A 836 25.07 40.56 34.02
C LEU A 836 26.43 41.00 33.43
N ASP A 837 26.52 41.13 32.11
CA ASP A 837 27.72 41.62 31.40
C ASP A 837 27.74 43.16 31.29
N GLY A 838 26.75 43.85 31.85
CA GLY A 838 26.63 45.30 31.74
C GLY A 838 26.05 45.80 30.41
N HIS A 839 25.54 44.92 29.54
CA HIS A 839 25.00 45.33 28.25
C HIS A 839 23.60 45.94 28.37
N THR A 840 23.37 47.06 27.67
CA THR A 840 22.05 47.71 27.53
C THR A 840 21.35 47.31 26.22
N ALA A 841 20.05 47.61 26.11
CA ALA A 841 19.30 47.40 24.86
C ALA A 841 19.94 48.14 23.66
N LEU A 842 20.53 49.31 23.90
CA LEU A 842 21.23 50.08 22.88
C LEU A 842 22.50 49.37 22.38
N MET A 843 23.30 48.79 23.29
CA MET A 843 24.48 47.98 22.93
C MET A 843 24.07 46.76 22.10
N PHE A 844 23.00 46.07 22.50
CA PHE A 844 22.42 44.96 21.75
C PHE A 844 21.93 45.36 20.35
N ALA A 845 21.29 46.53 20.21
CA ALA A 845 20.84 47.06 18.91
C ALA A 845 22.01 47.35 17.97
N TYR A 846 23.11 47.93 18.47
CA TYR A 846 24.34 48.12 17.69
C TYR A 846 24.97 46.78 17.28
N ASN A 847 25.03 45.81 18.19
CA ASN A 847 25.54 44.48 17.87
C ASN A 847 24.72 43.79 16.77
N GLY A 848 23.39 43.81 16.86
CA GLY A 848 22.50 43.27 15.82
C GLY A 848 22.71 43.96 14.47
N ARG A 849 22.77 45.31 14.46
CA ARG A 849 23.08 46.10 13.25
C ARG A 849 24.41 45.68 12.62
N ASN A 850 25.45 45.49 13.43
CA ASN A 850 26.78 45.13 12.94
C ASN A 850 26.81 43.73 12.35
N GLN A 851 26.08 42.78 12.92
CA GLN A 851 25.95 41.43 12.37
C GLN A 851 25.29 41.46 10.99
N VAL A 852 24.20 42.22 10.83
CA VAL A 852 23.53 42.38 9.53
C VAL A 852 24.41 43.14 8.53
N ALA A 853 25.15 44.17 8.98
CA ALA A 853 26.10 44.88 8.13
C ALA A 853 27.23 43.98 7.64
N ALA A 854 27.81 43.16 8.52
CA ALA A 854 28.84 42.19 8.15
C ALA A 854 28.31 41.12 7.20
N LEU A 855 27.07 40.66 7.40
CA LEU A 855 26.39 39.75 6.47
C LEU A 855 26.22 40.40 5.10
N LEU A 856 25.79 41.66 5.04
CA LEU A 856 25.66 42.42 3.78
C LEU A 856 27.00 42.54 3.05
N SER A 857 28.08 42.91 3.76
CA SER A 857 29.42 43.00 3.17
C SER A 857 29.87 41.67 2.59
N ARG A 858 29.73 40.56 3.33
CA ARG A 858 30.08 39.22 2.85
C ARG A 858 29.22 38.78 1.67
N TYR A 859 27.92 39.09 1.69
CA TYR A 859 27.02 38.77 0.59
C TYR A 859 27.40 39.54 -0.69
N LEU A 860 27.67 40.84 -0.59
CA LEU A 860 28.08 41.66 -1.72
C LEU A 860 29.44 41.21 -2.30
N GLU A 861 30.38 40.81 -1.45
CA GLU A 861 31.64 40.18 -1.89
C GLU A 861 31.40 38.87 -2.64
N TYR A 862 30.50 38.01 -2.15
CA TYR A 862 30.16 36.73 -2.77
C TYR A 862 29.47 36.90 -4.14
N VAL A 863 28.53 37.84 -4.25
CA VAL A 863 27.81 38.11 -5.50
C VAL A 863 28.76 38.70 -6.55
N GLY A 864 29.73 39.54 -6.16
CA GLY A 864 30.94 39.81 -6.96
C GLY A 864 30.70 40.24 -8.41
N GLY A 865 29.57 40.90 -8.72
CA GLY A 865 29.16 41.30 -10.07
C GLY A 865 28.19 40.36 -10.80
N LYS A 866 27.68 39.31 -10.16
CA LYS A 866 26.50 38.54 -10.60
C LYS A 866 25.22 39.38 -10.42
N GLU A 867 24.15 39.05 -11.14
CA GLU A 867 22.84 39.68 -10.92
C GLU A 867 22.33 39.35 -9.50
N ASP A 868 21.91 40.38 -8.76
CA ASP A 868 21.31 40.24 -7.44
C ASP A 868 19.91 39.62 -7.58
N ASP A 869 19.68 38.52 -6.89
CA ASP A 869 18.41 37.80 -6.83
C ASP A 869 17.37 38.50 -5.92
N GLY A 870 17.75 39.64 -5.33
CA GLY A 870 16.91 40.43 -4.42
C GLY A 870 17.28 40.24 -2.95
N ASN A 871 18.19 39.32 -2.61
CA ASN A 871 18.62 39.09 -1.24
C ASN A 871 19.43 40.26 -0.66
N ALA A 872 20.19 41.01 -1.47
CA ALA A 872 20.89 42.19 -0.96
C ALA A 872 19.91 43.23 -0.41
N LYS A 873 18.76 43.39 -1.07
CA LYS A 873 17.69 44.28 -0.62
C LYS A 873 17.08 43.80 0.71
N ILE A 874 16.83 42.50 0.88
CA ILE A 874 16.32 41.94 2.14
C ILE A 874 17.29 42.24 3.30
N ILE A 875 18.58 42.06 3.08
CA ILE A 875 19.61 42.34 4.10
C ILE A 875 19.71 43.85 4.38
N GLN A 876 19.62 44.71 3.34
CA GLN A 876 19.60 46.17 3.49
C GLN A 876 18.36 46.65 4.27
N ASP A 877 17.19 46.08 3.99
CA ASP A 877 15.96 46.39 4.71
C ASP A 877 16.10 46.00 6.19
N SER A 878 16.67 44.82 6.49
CA SER A 878 16.99 44.41 7.87
C SER A 878 18.01 45.32 8.56
N LEU A 879 19.02 45.80 7.84
CA LEU A 879 19.99 46.77 8.35
C LEU A 879 19.31 48.11 8.69
N GLN A 880 18.37 48.53 7.86
CA GLN A 880 17.56 49.72 8.11
C GLN A 880 16.66 49.54 9.33
N VAL A 881 16.06 48.36 9.52
CA VAL A 881 15.27 48.04 10.71
C VAL A 881 16.10 48.20 11.99
N HIS A 882 17.30 47.65 12.05
CA HIS A 882 18.18 47.82 13.21
C HIS A 882 18.61 49.28 13.43
N THR A 883 18.84 50.02 12.35
CA THR A 883 19.12 51.47 12.42
C THR A 883 17.93 52.23 13.02
N ASN A 884 16.71 51.84 12.67
CA ASN A 884 15.49 52.43 13.23
C ASN A 884 15.30 52.06 14.72
N ILE A 885 15.71 50.86 15.15
CA ILE A 885 15.69 50.46 16.57
C ILE A 885 16.63 51.35 17.39
N ILE A 886 17.86 51.55 16.93
CA ILE A 886 18.83 52.45 17.59
C ILE A 886 18.24 53.84 17.75
N ALA A 887 17.66 54.39 16.68
CA ALA A 887 17.03 55.70 16.70
C ALA A 887 15.84 55.76 17.70
N ALA A 888 15.04 54.69 17.79
CA ALA A 888 13.92 54.61 18.73
C ALA A 888 14.40 54.57 20.20
N LEU A 889 15.43 53.79 20.50
CA LEU A 889 16.03 53.72 21.84
C LEU A 889 16.64 55.05 22.27
N GLN A 890 17.38 55.72 21.37
CA GLN A 890 17.93 57.05 21.62
C GLN A 890 16.83 58.09 21.85
N ALA A 891 15.75 58.05 21.05
CA ALA A 891 14.60 58.93 21.22
C ALA A 891 13.87 58.68 22.55
N ALA A 892 13.89 57.46 23.05
CA ALA A 892 13.37 57.08 24.37
C ALA A 892 14.33 57.42 25.53
N GLY A 893 15.49 58.01 25.24
CA GLY A 893 16.43 58.52 26.24
C GLY A 893 17.52 57.56 26.69
N ALA A 894 17.82 56.50 25.91
CA ALA A 894 18.90 55.57 26.23
C ALA A 894 20.25 56.29 26.37
N ASP A 895 20.95 56.07 27.49
CA ASP A 895 22.25 56.67 27.77
C ASP A 895 23.38 55.91 27.03
N PRO A 896 24.01 56.51 25.99
CA PRO A 896 25.09 55.87 25.28
C PRO A 896 26.39 55.75 26.09
N GLY A 897 26.48 56.45 27.23
CA GLY A 897 27.67 56.51 28.09
C GLY A 897 27.75 55.43 29.17
N LEU A 898 26.72 54.60 29.33
CA LEU A 898 26.77 53.44 30.23
C LEU A 898 27.83 52.45 29.75
N LEU A 899 28.57 51.88 30.69
CA LEU A 899 29.69 50.98 30.40
C LEU A 899 29.33 49.53 30.73
N ASP A 900 29.70 48.61 29.84
CA ASP A 900 29.68 47.17 30.10
C ASP A 900 30.75 46.77 31.14
N THR A 901 30.80 45.49 31.52
CA THR A 901 31.81 44.99 32.48
C THR A 901 33.25 45.07 31.96
N ASN A 902 33.44 45.24 30.65
CA ASN A 902 34.73 45.40 29.99
C ASN A 902 35.13 46.88 29.80
N GLY A 903 34.27 47.82 30.20
CA GLY A 903 34.49 49.26 30.07
C GLY A 903 34.11 49.85 28.71
N ASN A 904 33.34 49.13 27.88
CA ASN A 904 32.87 49.60 26.58
C ASN A 904 31.52 50.31 26.71
N SER A 905 31.38 51.43 26.02
CA SER A 905 30.15 52.20 25.83
C SER A 905 29.38 51.73 24.59
N ALA A 906 28.13 52.16 24.40
CA ALA A 906 27.37 51.82 23.19
C ALA A 906 28.04 52.31 21.88
N GLN A 907 28.79 53.41 21.94
CA GLN A 907 29.54 53.95 20.79
C GLN A 907 30.73 53.06 20.38
N ASP A 908 31.30 52.31 21.33
CA ASP A 908 32.39 51.38 21.04
C ASP A 908 31.90 50.19 20.22
N PHE A 909 30.61 49.85 20.30
CA PHE A 909 29.98 48.87 19.42
C PHE A 909 29.68 49.46 18.04
N GLU A 910 29.33 50.74 17.91
CA GLU A 910 29.06 51.40 16.62
C GLU A 910 30.27 51.39 15.67
N SER A 911 31.48 51.41 16.21
CA SER A 911 32.73 51.63 15.47
C SER A 911 33.49 50.36 15.08
N GLN A 912 33.05 49.17 15.51
CA GLN A 912 33.67 47.90 15.13
C GLN A 912 33.25 47.47 13.71
N HIS A 913 33.85 48.08 12.69
CA HIS A 913 33.95 47.50 11.35
C HIS A 913 34.89 46.27 11.37
N PRO A 914 34.55 45.15 10.71
CA PRO A 914 35.52 44.08 10.47
C PRO A 914 36.45 44.50 9.33
N ALA A 915 37.37 45.43 9.59
CA ALA A 915 38.51 45.69 8.73
C ALA A 915 39.71 44.92 9.30
N GLY A 916 40.30 44.05 8.47
CA GLY A 916 41.24 43.01 8.86
C GLY A 916 42.37 43.43 9.81
N HIS A 917 42.58 42.60 10.81
CA HIS A 917 43.84 42.53 11.55
C HIS A 917 44.32 41.07 11.57
N GLU A 918 45.19 40.74 10.62
CA GLU A 918 46.23 39.74 10.88
C GLU A 918 47.23 40.39 11.85
N THR A 919 47.31 39.89 13.07
CA THR A 919 48.56 39.88 13.85
C THR A 919 48.60 38.63 14.72
N GLU A 920 49.54 37.77 14.40
CA GLU A 920 50.02 36.69 15.25
C GLU A 920 50.46 37.23 16.63
N GLY A 921 50.24 36.44 17.67
CA GLY A 921 51.08 36.47 18.87
C GLY A 921 50.50 37.11 20.13
N GLY A 922 49.69 36.34 20.87
CA GLY A 922 49.74 36.31 22.34
C GLY A 922 49.00 37.40 23.11
N ALA A 923 47.69 37.21 23.32
CA ALA A 923 47.03 37.59 24.56
C ALA A 923 45.81 36.67 24.77
N SER A 924 45.87 35.89 25.84
CA SER A 924 44.80 35.03 26.35
C SER A 924 43.58 35.84 26.77
N GLY A 925 42.39 35.47 26.29
CA GLY A 925 41.11 35.94 26.86
C GLY A 925 40.30 36.86 25.96
N ALA A 926 39.78 36.34 24.84
CA ALA A 926 38.63 36.92 24.16
C ALA A 926 37.71 35.75 23.80
N GLY A 927 36.73 35.50 24.68
CA GLY A 927 35.66 34.54 24.40
C GLY A 927 34.89 35.03 23.18
N ARG A 928 34.66 34.13 22.22
CA ARG A 928 33.56 34.31 21.27
C ARG A 928 32.30 34.57 22.09
N LEU A 929 31.72 35.75 21.96
CA LEU A 929 30.34 36.01 22.36
C LEU A 929 29.46 35.16 21.42
N GLU A 930 29.31 33.87 21.74
CA GLU A 930 28.15 33.13 21.25
C GLU A 930 26.91 33.80 21.87
N PRO A 931 25.82 33.99 21.10
CA PRO A 931 24.54 34.36 21.71
C PRO A 931 24.20 33.35 22.80
N PRO A 932 23.44 33.72 23.85
CA PRO A 932 22.99 32.77 24.85
C PRO A 932 22.39 31.57 24.13
N ARG A 933 23.00 30.40 24.35
CA ARG A 933 22.45 29.13 23.89
C ARG A 933 21.17 28.90 24.68
N ALA A 934 20.03 29.34 24.14
CA ALA A 934 18.84 28.52 24.25
C ALA A 934 19.22 27.20 23.57
N ARG A 935 19.60 26.19 24.35
CA ARG A 935 19.72 24.84 23.80
C ARG A 935 18.34 24.51 23.25
N PRO A 936 18.21 24.11 21.98
CA PRO A 936 16.99 23.44 21.58
C PRO A 936 16.84 22.22 22.48
N ALA A 937 15.65 22.05 23.05
CA ALA A 937 15.22 20.74 23.50
C ALA A 937 15.50 19.75 22.36
N VAL A 938 16.02 18.59 22.75
CA VAL A 938 16.45 17.49 21.90
C VAL A 938 15.46 17.28 20.73
N PRO A 939 15.89 17.29 19.45
CA PRO A 939 15.03 16.78 18.39
C PRO A 939 14.83 15.27 18.63
N PRO A 940 13.62 14.72 18.45
CA PRO A 940 13.46 13.27 18.42
C PRO A 940 14.39 12.74 17.32
N THR A 941 15.13 11.70 17.66
CA THR A 941 16.07 10.99 16.79
C THR A 941 15.47 10.71 15.41
N GLY A 942 16.11 11.18 14.35
CA GLY A 942 15.77 10.76 12.99
C GLY A 942 16.27 11.71 11.90
N ASP A 943 17.27 11.24 11.16
CA ASP A 943 17.75 11.72 9.86
C ASP A 943 18.46 13.08 9.73
N ARG A 944 19.78 12.95 9.55
CA ARG A 944 20.64 13.91 8.84
C ARG A 944 20.29 13.88 7.35
N ASN A 945 19.75 14.98 6.86
CA ASN A 945 19.94 15.63 5.55
C ASN A 945 18.93 16.79 5.57
N GLU A 946 19.32 18.05 5.53
CA GLU A 946 19.50 18.80 4.28
C GLU A 946 20.23 20.14 4.55
N LEU A 947 20.83 20.66 3.48
CA LEU A 947 21.72 21.81 3.38
C LEU A 947 21.04 23.17 3.59
#